data_AF-A0A4R7TRR3-F1
#
_entry.id   AF-A0A4R7TRR3-F1
#
_cell.length_a   1.000
_cell.length_b   1.000
_cell.length_c   1.000
_cell.angle_alpha   90.00
_cell.angle_beta   90.00
_cell.angle_gamma   90.00
#
_symmetry.space_group_name_H-M   'P 1'
#
loop_
_entity.id
_entity.type
_entity.pdbx_description
1 polymer ?
#
loop_
_entity_poly.entity_id
_entity_poly.type
_entity_poly.pdbx_seq_one_letter_code
_entity_poly.pdbx_strand_id
1 'polypeptide(L)'
;MKEQEQKNLNKQEQTPQQNQDKVKTQNPKTKVIVWSVAGAAAAALSSVVSFSTIFSNQRKVSFLDKVLQSIKIDVKDKETKTKDDIKTIADFVASGLNNKLYELIVETEEDQVNKQPLDKDKPYTTFRTKFALRNKITKAQSNFISFEFKDIKPPKEKAKLNELGKERVVVKFFDGFRRELNVASKTLEEENGKYKHFEVFLKDNNSDDLKYEIVNIKAIADDKKSEAIISYQLKVKSINDEKFTSDVLEVKFDDFAKNSEQLTEYLKTVEFSYENADVTYIQDAIETKVIGKKDGNTLPSYYTLIFDEFKKEGEHPKKIDAKVRIRDNSNNIISEARDIEITGFKKYLTPEELNTYIDQVQFDVENKATQEISNITAYAQLSKTNFDESIYEVDSNTFMIEKLDDLVSLNIHFRIKEKYGKPGIYSKQRTIKIKDFKMPQKLVDDLAQQVSFDVSTKASHMAYDFWDNFDSIDVKVIDERCEFIQESIKVKQTDKDKITITYKIKDKKNDTISQEYSKTINSFKTSTDNIADFSYEIIEHNGHKAAFLNDRKNLTVFKVPAKIGSFKVIKVGTLFSNVVNNSSLYGVILEEGIQEVSNLIISTDNINEYARIAAIKLPKTIKKINSLINGDSSALAYLEMYDNVETIEGQLFSTFCNYINKSDDYKAEGTDSSTYYFKLINEFHNFFTVLTTDLGRQGKGSFKFNLLESGEANKKLKLNHASEFSFLESSNGEVLYKAVDNNETTIDFSQQLGYKKINKNALSGLKIQKIDLHLPNLDKDQQKNFILERMKKLEEIKLTHHKFDEFPMRLLLNDITSLKSIIFPDFSSDSTENILDFSLNGKSEKVNLPSKTKQIKAKIIETNNIENLKELTQLKTLHHNSFSNFKNITLDFSNCPIKEIKHRTFQWSTKGVTIILPSGIEKVDPFVFYFTEKNDKYNILGNPFSYSDSELEQIILTNIENSIIKVKNTISKPDGWSKYWVGQYWKDSQPNGIDNELKIEWNSN
;
A
#
# COMPACT_ATOMS: atom_id res chain seq x y z
N MET A 1 27.40 -35.01 -34.18
CA MET A 1 27.34 -33.71 -34.88
C MET A 1 26.99 -32.65 -33.83
N LYS A 2 27.95 -31.79 -33.46
CA LYS A 2 27.87 -30.75 -32.40
C LYS A 2 27.22 -31.16 -31.06
N GLU A 3 28.08 -31.79 -30.27
CA GLU A 3 28.16 -31.73 -28.81
C GLU A 3 28.31 -30.27 -28.28
N GLN A 4 28.20 -29.95 -26.99
CA GLN A 4 28.01 -30.79 -25.79
C GLN A 4 27.32 -30.04 -24.63
N GLU A 5 26.93 -30.79 -23.61
CA GLU A 5 26.52 -30.28 -22.30
C GLU A 5 27.69 -30.10 -21.33
N GLN A 6 27.48 -29.20 -20.36
CA GLN A 6 27.81 -29.29 -18.93
C GLN A 6 29.15 -29.92 -18.42
N LYS A 7 29.82 -29.07 -17.61
CA LYS A 7 30.28 -29.31 -16.21
C LYS A 7 31.69 -29.87 -15.90
N ASN A 8 32.17 -29.32 -14.78
CA ASN A 8 33.17 -29.82 -13.81
C ASN A 8 34.67 -29.82 -14.22
N LEU A 9 35.63 -29.63 -13.29
CA LEU A 9 35.77 -28.66 -12.19
C LEU A 9 37.16 -28.86 -11.52
N ASN A 10 37.94 -27.78 -11.30
CA ASN A 10 39.07 -27.70 -10.34
C ASN A 10 40.31 -28.61 -10.58
N LYS A 11 41.54 -28.31 -10.11
CA LYS A 11 42.11 -27.08 -9.52
C LYS A 11 43.65 -27.08 -9.56
N GLN A 12 44.25 -25.90 -9.78
CA GLN A 12 45.44 -25.34 -9.10
C GLN A 12 45.13 -23.81 -8.98
N GLU A 13 44.91 -23.23 -7.81
CA GLU A 13 45.91 -22.76 -6.81
C GLU A 13 46.69 -21.50 -7.25
N GLN A 14 46.74 -20.34 -6.55
CA GLN A 14 45.96 -19.70 -5.46
C GLN A 14 46.05 -18.14 -5.71
N THR A 15 45.00 -17.32 -5.83
CA THR A 15 44.23 -16.51 -4.81
C THR A 15 45.03 -15.73 -3.75
N PRO A 16 44.61 -14.52 -3.27
CA PRO A 16 43.35 -13.74 -3.45
C PRO A 16 43.62 -12.24 -3.90
N GLN A 17 42.88 -11.12 -3.68
CA GLN A 17 41.59 -10.75 -3.03
C GLN A 17 40.99 -9.37 -3.48
N GLN A 18 39.64 -9.26 -3.48
CA GLN A 18 38.69 -8.12 -3.21
C GLN A 18 38.89 -6.59 -3.54
N ASN A 19 37.84 -6.06 -4.21
CA ASN A 19 36.95 -4.89 -3.88
C ASN A 19 37.22 -3.39 -4.26
N GLN A 20 36.27 -2.86 -5.06
CA GLN A 20 35.48 -1.58 -4.96
C GLN A 20 36.02 -0.15 -5.29
N ASP A 21 35.16 0.59 -6.04
CA ASP A 21 34.86 2.05 -6.06
C ASP A 21 35.68 3.16 -6.81
N LYS A 22 34.93 3.95 -7.62
CA LYS A 22 34.98 5.44 -7.91
C LYS A 22 36.02 6.17 -8.84
N VAL A 23 35.48 6.72 -9.97
CA VAL A 23 35.42 8.18 -10.38
C VAL A 23 36.59 8.95 -11.13
N LYS A 24 36.22 9.62 -12.28
CA LYS A 24 36.70 10.91 -12.94
C LYS A 24 37.86 11.05 -14.00
N THR A 25 37.46 11.45 -15.24
CA THR A 25 37.92 12.56 -16.16
C THR A 25 39.40 12.94 -16.47
N GLN A 26 39.72 13.22 -17.77
CA GLN A 26 40.15 14.56 -18.31
C GLN A 26 40.29 14.62 -19.87
N ASN A 27 40.39 15.84 -20.48
CA ASN A 27 40.48 16.09 -21.95
C ASN A 27 40.87 17.57 -22.32
N PRO A 28 41.66 17.87 -23.40
CA PRO A 28 41.89 19.23 -23.94
C PRO A 28 41.40 19.49 -25.41
N LYS A 29 41.92 20.53 -26.13
CA LYS A 29 41.16 21.39 -27.09
C LYS A 29 41.92 22.16 -28.22
N THR A 30 41.16 22.66 -29.23
CA THR A 30 41.37 23.84 -30.17
C THR A 30 42.40 23.76 -31.33
N LYS A 31 42.39 24.58 -32.43
CA LYS A 31 41.75 25.90 -32.77
C LYS A 31 41.40 26.07 -34.29
N VAL A 32 41.07 27.31 -34.76
CA VAL A 32 40.38 27.67 -36.04
C VAL A 32 40.95 28.96 -36.68
N ILE A 33 40.84 29.15 -38.03
CA ILE A 33 40.69 30.42 -38.85
C ILE A 33 41.03 30.09 -40.35
N VAL A 34 40.36 30.46 -41.48
CA VAL A 34 39.27 31.40 -41.93
C VAL A 34 39.74 32.76 -42.49
N TRP A 35 39.13 33.32 -43.57
CA TRP A 35 38.85 34.78 -43.83
C TRP A 35 38.10 35.05 -45.17
N SER A 36 37.49 36.23 -45.31
CA SER A 36 36.60 36.64 -46.43
C SER A 36 36.50 38.18 -46.59
N VAL A 37 36.16 38.68 -47.79
CA VAL A 37 35.71 40.07 -48.04
C VAL A 37 34.66 40.09 -49.17
N ALA A 38 33.70 41.02 -49.12
CA ALA A 38 32.58 41.12 -50.05
C ALA A 38 32.79 42.11 -51.21
N GLY A 39 31.98 42.01 -52.26
CA GLY A 39 31.89 42.96 -53.38
C GLY A 39 30.87 42.49 -54.42
N ALA A 40 30.03 43.39 -54.93
CA ALA A 40 28.88 43.01 -55.77
C ALA A 40 29.26 42.80 -57.24
N ALA A 41 29.02 41.59 -57.75
CA ALA A 41 28.80 41.32 -59.17
C ALA A 41 27.99 40.02 -59.32
N ALA A 42 26.98 40.03 -60.20
CA ALA A 42 26.31 38.79 -60.60
C ALA A 42 27.17 38.00 -61.60
N ALA A 43 26.99 36.67 -61.59
CA ALA A 43 27.40 35.74 -62.64
C ALA A 43 28.88 35.78 -63.12
N ALA A 44 29.68 34.89 -62.52
CA ALA A 44 30.60 34.07 -63.31
C ALA A 44 30.56 32.61 -62.84
N LEU A 45 29.39 31.99 -63.03
CA LEU A 45 29.36 30.61 -63.48
C LEU A 45 30.12 30.55 -64.83
N SER A 46 30.90 29.50 -65.03
CA SER A 46 31.73 29.17 -66.20
C SER A 46 33.05 29.96 -66.33
N SER A 47 34.23 29.40 -66.01
CA SER A 47 34.85 28.15 -66.50
C SER A 47 35.28 28.17 -67.99
N VAL A 48 35.53 29.35 -68.57
CA VAL A 48 35.84 29.50 -70.02
C VAL A 48 37.17 30.21 -70.33
N VAL A 49 38.24 29.89 -69.59
CA VAL A 49 39.61 29.93 -70.15
C VAL A 49 40.38 28.62 -69.87
N SER A 50 39.68 27.49 -69.98
CA SER A 50 40.25 26.22 -70.45
C SER A 50 40.49 26.22 -71.98
N PHE A 51 40.29 27.37 -72.63
CA PHE A 51 40.26 27.54 -74.08
C PHE A 51 41.63 27.78 -74.75
N SER A 52 42.73 27.77 -73.97
CA SER A 52 44.08 27.90 -74.52
C SER A 52 44.54 26.67 -75.32
N THR A 53 44.06 25.47 -74.98
CA THR A 53 44.61 24.18 -75.46
C THR A 53 43.75 23.39 -76.45
N ILE A 54 42.49 23.77 -76.71
CA ILE A 54 41.52 22.88 -77.43
C ILE A 54 41.10 23.39 -78.83
N PHE A 55 41.36 24.65 -79.20
CA PHE A 55 40.91 25.22 -80.49
C PHE A 55 42.05 25.64 -81.43
N SER A 56 41.95 25.23 -82.70
CA SER A 56 42.87 25.60 -83.78
C SER A 56 42.76 27.08 -84.17
N ASN A 57 43.85 27.65 -84.68
CA ASN A 57 43.92 29.08 -84.99
C ASN A 57 42.88 29.54 -86.02
N GLN A 58 42.57 28.72 -87.04
CA GLN A 58 41.57 29.06 -88.05
C GLN A 58 40.15 29.22 -87.45
N ARG A 59 39.81 28.43 -86.41
CA ARG A 59 38.55 28.61 -85.66
C ARG A 59 38.58 29.86 -84.77
N LYS A 60 39.75 30.24 -84.22
CA LYS A 60 39.92 31.49 -83.45
C LYS A 60 39.72 32.73 -84.33
N VAL A 61 40.30 32.75 -85.54
CA VAL A 61 40.14 33.84 -86.52
C VAL A 61 38.67 34.01 -86.91
N SER A 62 38.00 32.93 -87.34
CA SER A 62 36.58 32.99 -87.75
C SER A 62 35.62 33.40 -86.63
N PHE A 63 35.94 33.09 -85.36
CA PHE A 63 35.21 33.62 -84.22
C PHE A 63 35.41 35.14 -84.06
N LEU A 64 36.64 35.63 -84.20
CA LEU A 64 36.95 37.06 -84.13
C LEU A 64 36.31 37.87 -85.27
N ASP A 65 36.27 37.34 -86.50
CA ASP A 65 35.56 37.96 -87.63
C ASP A 65 34.07 38.15 -87.31
N LYS A 66 33.41 37.14 -86.71
CA LYS A 66 32.00 37.24 -86.29
C LYS A 66 31.79 38.25 -85.16
N VAL A 67 32.71 38.35 -84.20
CA VAL A 67 32.64 39.38 -83.15
C VAL A 67 32.79 40.78 -83.77
N LEU A 68 33.74 40.97 -84.71
CA LEU A 68 33.94 42.23 -85.43
C LEU A 68 32.72 42.66 -86.25
N GLN A 69 32.05 41.73 -86.92
CA GLN A 69 30.82 42.02 -87.66
C GLN A 69 29.61 42.31 -86.74
N SER A 70 29.68 41.94 -85.46
CA SER A 70 28.60 42.16 -84.47
C SER A 70 28.72 43.45 -83.66
N ILE A 71 29.90 44.10 -83.64
CA ILE A 71 30.10 45.37 -82.93
C ILE A 71 29.72 46.57 -83.81
N LYS A 72 29.11 47.59 -83.20
CA LYS A 72 28.78 48.84 -83.90
C LYS A 72 29.89 49.86 -83.68
N ILE A 73 30.50 50.31 -84.77
CA ILE A 73 31.53 51.35 -84.79
C ILE A 73 30.88 52.64 -85.34
N ASP A 74 31.15 53.80 -84.73
CA ASP A 74 30.74 55.14 -85.19
C ASP A 74 31.86 56.16 -84.86
N VAL A 75 31.85 57.34 -85.47
CA VAL A 75 32.83 58.41 -85.19
C VAL A 75 32.54 59.07 -83.84
N LYS A 76 33.59 59.22 -83.01
CA LYS A 76 33.53 59.89 -81.72
C LYS A 76 33.51 61.42 -81.89
N ASP A 77 32.61 62.10 -81.19
CA ASP A 77 32.51 63.57 -81.15
C ASP A 77 32.26 64.23 -82.54
N LYS A 78 31.55 63.52 -83.43
CA LYS A 78 31.38 63.84 -84.87
C LYS A 78 30.67 65.16 -85.22
N GLU A 79 30.07 65.83 -84.24
CA GLU A 79 29.43 67.15 -84.42
C GLU A 79 30.45 68.29 -84.25
N THR A 80 31.56 68.07 -83.54
CA THR A 80 32.64 69.06 -83.36
C THR A 80 33.91 68.74 -84.14
N LYS A 81 34.06 67.49 -84.63
CA LYS A 81 35.19 67.07 -85.47
C LYS A 81 34.93 67.26 -86.96
N THR A 82 35.89 67.87 -87.65
CA THR A 82 35.89 67.98 -89.11
C THR A 82 36.41 66.70 -89.78
N LYS A 83 36.35 66.66 -91.11
CA LYS A 83 36.80 65.54 -91.96
C LYS A 83 38.29 65.17 -91.78
N ASP A 84 39.10 66.07 -91.21
CA ASP A 84 40.55 65.89 -91.06
C ASP A 84 41.01 65.72 -89.59
N ASP A 85 40.08 65.80 -88.63
CA ASP A 85 40.26 65.47 -87.21
C ASP A 85 40.02 63.98 -86.91
N ILE A 86 39.72 63.18 -87.93
CA ILE A 86 39.38 61.76 -87.85
C ILE A 86 40.45 60.98 -88.62
N LYS A 87 41.44 60.42 -87.89
CA LYS A 87 42.63 59.76 -88.48
C LYS A 87 43.06 58.49 -87.77
N THR A 88 42.68 58.31 -86.51
CA THR A 88 43.19 57.26 -85.63
C THR A 88 42.05 56.43 -85.05
N ILE A 89 42.37 55.29 -84.43
CA ILE A 89 41.35 54.44 -83.81
C ILE A 89 40.68 55.09 -82.58
N ALA A 90 41.32 56.10 -81.97
CA ALA A 90 40.73 56.88 -80.87
C ALA A 90 39.59 57.81 -81.34
N ASP A 91 39.48 58.04 -82.65
CA ASP A 91 38.41 58.84 -83.26
C ASP A 91 37.12 58.05 -83.50
N PHE A 92 37.06 56.77 -83.10
CA PHE A 92 35.91 55.89 -83.29
C PHE A 92 35.48 55.22 -81.97
N VAL A 93 34.17 55.05 -81.80
CA VAL A 93 33.55 54.34 -80.66
C VAL A 93 33.08 52.97 -81.13
N ALA A 94 33.72 51.90 -80.65
CA ALA A 94 33.30 50.51 -80.88
C ALA A 94 32.45 50.01 -79.71
N SER A 95 31.13 50.11 -79.83
CA SER A 95 30.20 49.71 -78.76
C SER A 95 30.10 48.18 -78.64
N GLY A 96 30.02 47.69 -77.40
CA GLY A 96 29.92 46.26 -77.06
C GLY A 96 31.24 45.49 -77.01
N LEU A 97 32.38 46.09 -77.38
CA LEU A 97 33.67 45.39 -77.39
C LEU A 97 34.26 45.22 -75.98
N ASN A 98 34.50 43.97 -75.55
CA ASN A 98 35.21 43.68 -74.29
C ASN A 98 36.71 44.01 -74.43
N ASN A 99 37.05 45.25 -74.10
CA ASN A 99 38.37 45.86 -74.20
C ASN A 99 39.43 45.31 -73.21
N LYS A 100 39.07 44.42 -72.27
CA LYS A 100 40.03 43.60 -71.51
C LYS A 100 40.51 42.39 -72.33
N LEU A 101 39.63 41.79 -73.13
CA LEU A 101 39.93 40.59 -73.92
C LEU A 101 40.36 40.89 -75.36
N TYR A 102 39.93 42.01 -75.93
CA TYR A 102 40.13 42.35 -77.33
C TYR A 102 40.60 43.79 -77.54
N GLU A 103 41.24 44.03 -78.67
CA GLU A 103 41.54 45.35 -79.25
C GLU A 103 40.99 45.41 -80.68
N LEU A 104 40.41 46.55 -81.03
CA LEU A 104 40.17 46.92 -82.42
C LEU A 104 41.50 47.39 -83.02
N ILE A 105 41.67 47.23 -84.33
CA ILE A 105 42.82 47.72 -85.10
C ILE A 105 42.25 48.38 -86.36
N VAL A 106 42.74 49.57 -86.73
CA VAL A 106 42.39 50.22 -88.00
C VAL A 106 43.46 49.86 -89.05
N GLU A 107 43.10 49.76 -90.33
CA GLU A 107 44.08 49.51 -91.40
C GLU A 107 44.92 50.79 -91.61
N THR A 108 46.26 50.71 -91.57
CA THR A 108 47.17 51.87 -91.59
C THR A 108 48.32 51.71 -92.60
N GLU A 109 48.08 51.13 -93.76
CA GLU A 109 49.05 51.16 -94.85
C GLU A 109 48.95 52.53 -95.58
N GLU A 110 50.02 53.32 -95.45
CA GLU A 110 50.32 54.59 -96.16
C GLU A 110 49.30 55.74 -96.04
N ASP A 111 49.26 56.36 -94.84
CA ASP A 111 48.98 57.78 -94.51
C ASP A 111 47.72 58.53 -95.03
N GLN A 112 47.00 58.08 -96.06
CA GLN A 112 45.80 58.77 -96.57
C GLN A 112 44.63 57.82 -96.86
N VAL A 113 43.67 57.79 -95.91
CA VAL A 113 42.39 57.11 -96.13
C VAL A 113 41.59 57.81 -97.22
N ASN A 114 41.16 57.04 -98.23
CA ASN A 114 40.71 57.51 -99.53
C ASN A 114 39.43 58.39 -99.47
N LYS A 115 39.46 59.60 -100.08
CA LYS A 115 38.43 60.66 -99.95
C LYS A 115 38.06 61.26 -101.32
N GLN A 116 36.76 61.32 -101.66
CA GLN A 116 36.25 62.06 -102.84
C GLN A 116 35.14 63.08 -102.49
N PRO A 117 35.01 64.20 -103.23
CA PRO A 117 33.89 65.16 -103.20
C PRO A 117 32.84 64.88 -104.30
N LEU A 118 31.69 65.60 -104.31
CA LEU A 118 30.64 65.39 -105.33
C LEU A 118 30.14 66.65 -106.09
N ASP A 119 29.94 67.81 -105.46
CA ASP A 119 29.64 69.07 -106.18
C ASP A 119 29.96 70.34 -105.34
N LYS A 120 29.83 71.52 -105.95
CA LYS A 120 30.53 72.77 -105.60
C LYS A 120 29.85 73.68 -104.57
N ASP A 121 28.51 73.69 -104.51
CA ASP A 121 27.74 74.67 -103.73
C ASP A 121 27.19 74.14 -102.38
N LYS A 122 27.63 72.96 -101.92
CA LYS A 122 27.22 72.36 -100.62
C LYS A 122 28.36 71.59 -99.94
N PRO A 123 28.80 71.96 -98.71
CA PRO A 123 29.92 71.28 -98.04
C PRO A 123 29.54 69.93 -97.40
N TYR A 124 29.81 68.85 -98.15
CA TYR A 124 30.28 67.50 -97.75
C TYR A 124 29.74 66.77 -96.50
N THR A 125 29.23 65.54 -96.71
CA THR A 125 28.70 64.69 -95.63
C THR A 125 29.01 63.18 -95.75
N THR A 126 30.20 62.71 -96.17
CA THR A 126 30.53 61.24 -96.13
C THR A 126 32.02 60.89 -95.94
N PHE A 127 32.33 59.79 -95.22
CA PHE A 127 33.66 59.17 -95.03
C PHE A 127 33.59 57.62 -94.93
N ARG A 128 34.70 56.89 -95.22
CA ARG A 128 34.85 55.42 -95.14
C ARG A 128 36.21 54.98 -94.56
N THR A 129 36.27 53.86 -93.85
CA THR A 129 37.54 53.24 -93.36
C THR A 129 37.39 51.72 -93.08
N LYS A 130 38.45 51.03 -92.65
CA LYS A 130 38.50 49.58 -92.35
C LYS A 130 39.04 49.24 -90.96
N PHE A 131 38.52 48.18 -90.34
CA PHE A 131 38.97 47.67 -89.03
C PHE A 131 39.13 46.15 -88.98
N ALA A 132 40.00 45.67 -88.09
CA ALA A 132 40.17 44.27 -87.66
C ALA A 132 40.09 44.15 -86.12
N LEU A 133 40.05 42.93 -85.60
CA LEU A 133 39.92 42.64 -84.16
C LEU A 133 40.98 41.63 -83.68
N ARG A 134 41.76 41.98 -82.66
CA ARG A 134 42.78 41.08 -82.06
C ARG A 134 42.40 40.70 -80.63
N ASN A 135 42.59 39.44 -80.26
CA ASN A 135 42.48 39.00 -78.86
C ASN A 135 43.77 39.29 -78.10
N LYS A 136 43.69 40.06 -77.01
CA LYS A 136 44.85 40.55 -76.24
C LYS A 136 45.65 39.45 -75.57
N ILE A 137 45.00 38.34 -75.20
CA ILE A 137 45.62 37.21 -74.47
C ILE A 137 46.27 36.23 -75.46
N THR A 138 45.50 35.72 -76.42
CA THR A 138 45.92 34.68 -77.38
C THR A 138 46.61 35.21 -78.63
N LYS A 139 46.65 36.54 -78.82
CA LYS A 139 47.23 37.28 -79.96
C LYS A 139 46.65 36.96 -81.36
N ALA A 140 45.70 36.04 -81.47
CA ALA A 140 44.96 35.79 -82.71
C ALA A 140 44.21 37.07 -83.16
N GLN A 141 44.13 37.29 -84.48
CA GLN A 141 43.53 38.46 -85.11
C GLN A 141 42.51 38.03 -86.18
N SER A 142 41.46 38.84 -86.38
CA SER A 142 40.51 38.77 -87.49
C SER A 142 41.10 39.34 -88.78
N ASN A 143 40.33 39.23 -89.87
CA ASN A 143 40.54 39.94 -91.12
C ASN A 143 40.05 41.41 -91.01
N PHE A 144 40.44 42.28 -91.95
CA PHE A 144 39.99 43.68 -92.02
C PHE A 144 38.67 43.83 -92.81
N ILE A 145 37.77 44.72 -92.35
CA ILE A 145 36.39 44.92 -92.84
C ILE A 145 36.04 46.43 -92.91
N SER A 146 35.33 46.89 -93.96
CA SER A 146 35.04 48.31 -94.26
C SER A 146 33.71 48.87 -93.71
N PHE A 147 33.64 50.19 -93.42
CA PHE A 147 32.48 50.92 -92.84
C PHE A 147 32.31 52.37 -93.43
N GLU A 148 31.14 53.04 -93.27
CA GLU A 148 30.76 54.39 -93.85
C GLU A 148 29.88 55.28 -92.91
N PHE A 149 30.01 56.64 -92.93
CA PHE A 149 29.39 57.61 -91.97
C PHE A 149 29.02 59.03 -92.56
N LYS A 150 28.02 59.81 -92.03
CA LYS A 150 27.43 61.09 -92.63
C LYS A 150 26.84 62.23 -91.68
N ASP A 151 26.65 63.46 -92.23
CA ASP A 151 25.73 64.67 -91.96
C ASP A 151 25.96 65.85 -90.92
N ILE A 152 25.70 67.16 -91.29
CA ILE A 152 25.63 68.48 -90.50
C ILE A 152 24.66 69.59 -91.15
N LYS A 153 24.32 70.77 -90.52
CA LYS A 153 23.20 71.76 -90.85
C LYS A 153 23.42 73.34 -90.67
N PRO A 154 22.44 74.25 -91.05
CA PRO A 154 22.51 75.76 -91.03
C PRO A 154 21.55 76.61 -90.08
N PRO A 155 21.71 77.97 -89.94
CA PRO A 155 21.10 78.90 -88.90
C PRO A 155 19.61 79.42 -88.97
N LYS A 156 19.20 80.37 -88.06
CA LYS A 156 17.79 80.75 -87.66
C LYS A 156 17.50 82.28 -87.48
N GLU A 157 16.20 82.67 -87.38
CA GLU A 157 15.64 84.06 -87.33
C GLU A 157 14.51 84.29 -86.28
N LYS A 158 14.07 85.55 -86.06
CA LYS A 158 13.11 86.03 -85.01
C LYS A 158 11.96 85.11 -84.61
N ALA A 159 11.14 84.63 -85.56
CA ALA A 159 9.98 83.80 -85.21
C ALA A 159 10.39 82.53 -84.43
N LYS A 160 11.53 81.94 -84.78
CA LYS A 160 12.11 80.76 -84.11
C LYS A 160 12.75 81.13 -82.76
N LEU A 161 13.14 82.40 -82.55
CA LEU A 161 13.65 82.88 -81.25
C LEU A 161 12.52 83.07 -80.22
N ASN A 162 11.31 83.42 -80.66
CA ASN A 162 10.14 83.50 -79.77
C ASN A 162 9.78 82.12 -79.19
N GLU A 163 9.85 81.06 -80.00
CA GLU A 163 9.68 79.67 -79.55
C GLU A 163 10.85 79.24 -78.65
N LEU A 164 12.08 79.42 -79.13
CA LEU A 164 13.28 78.99 -78.43
C LEU A 164 13.49 79.72 -77.08
N GLY A 165 13.01 80.96 -76.94
CA GLY A 165 12.94 81.67 -75.66
C GLY A 165 12.04 80.96 -74.65
N LYS A 166 10.80 80.61 -75.04
CA LYS A 166 9.84 79.92 -74.16
C LYS A 166 10.29 78.50 -73.77
N GLU A 167 10.98 77.80 -74.67
CA GLU A 167 11.47 76.44 -74.40
C GLU A 167 12.76 76.39 -73.58
N ARG A 168 13.69 77.33 -73.83
CA ARG A 168 15.08 77.22 -73.35
C ARG A 168 15.49 78.23 -72.30
N VAL A 169 14.69 79.24 -71.96
CA VAL A 169 14.99 80.10 -70.80
C VAL A 169 14.38 79.49 -69.54
N VAL A 170 15.16 79.45 -68.46
CA VAL A 170 14.77 78.95 -67.15
C VAL A 170 14.94 80.04 -66.11
N VAL A 171 13.92 80.22 -65.29
CA VAL A 171 14.00 80.96 -64.02
C VAL A 171 14.32 79.94 -62.93
N LYS A 172 15.43 80.11 -62.20
CA LYS A 172 15.81 79.24 -61.08
C LYS A 172 15.89 80.07 -59.79
N PHE A 173 15.16 79.66 -58.76
CA PHE A 173 15.39 80.15 -57.40
C PHE A 173 16.65 79.48 -56.80
N PHE A 174 17.41 80.22 -56.00
CA PHE A 174 18.61 79.67 -55.37
C PHE A 174 18.27 78.65 -54.28
N ASP A 175 19.12 77.65 -54.07
CA ASP A 175 18.78 76.44 -53.31
C ASP A 175 18.53 76.69 -51.79
N GLY A 176 18.86 77.88 -51.29
CA GLY A 176 18.52 78.34 -49.93
C GLY A 176 17.15 79.02 -49.80
N PHE A 177 16.46 79.33 -50.90
CA PHE A 177 15.18 80.06 -50.90
C PHE A 177 14.00 79.12 -51.19
N ARG A 178 13.47 78.52 -50.12
CA ARG A 178 12.26 77.68 -50.15
C ARG A 178 11.01 78.57 -50.20
N ARG A 179 10.27 78.54 -51.30
CA ARG A 179 9.10 79.41 -51.55
C ARG A 179 7.99 79.14 -50.53
N GLU A 180 7.72 77.87 -50.24
CA GLU A 180 6.70 77.41 -49.30
C GLU A 180 6.95 77.82 -47.83
N LEU A 181 8.17 78.30 -47.52
CA LEU A 181 8.56 78.83 -46.20
C LEU A 181 8.70 80.36 -46.17
N ASN A 182 8.40 81.05 -47.28
CA ASN A 182 8.56 82.50 -47.43
C ASN A 182 7.30 83.14 -48.02
N VAL A 183 7.15 84.46 -47.84
CA VAL A 183 6.17 85.25 -48.57
C VAL A 183 6.70 85.64 -49.95
N ALA A 184 5.81 85.82 -50.93
CA ALA A 184 6.17 86.00 -52.33
C ALA A 184 6.91 87.32 -52.62
N SER A 185 6.62 88.37 -51.85
CA SER A 185 7.27 89.69 -51.95
C SER A 185 8.79 89.67 -51.77
N LYS A 186 9.35 88.68 -51.04
CA LYS A 186 10.81 88.50 -50.94
C LYS A 186 11.49 88.29 -52.28
N THR A 187 10.78 87.78 -53.29
CA THR A 187 11.33 87.60 -54.65
C THR A 187 11.75 88.91 -55.32
N LEU A 188 11.29 90.05 -54.81
CA LEU A 188 11.58 91.40 -55.32
C LEU A 188 12.85 92.04 -54.71
N GLU A 189 13.56 91.37 -53.79
CA GLU A 189 14.84 91.88 -53.30
C GLU A 189 15.90 91.84 -54.41
N GLU A 190 16.59 92.95 -54.62
CA GLU A 190 17.73 93.08 -55.54
C GLU A 190 19.04 93.36 -54.78
N GLU A 191 20.15 92.85 -55.31
CA GLU A 191 21.51 93.06 -54.79
C GLU A 191 22.48 93.26 -55.96
N ASN A 192 23.28 94.33 -55.92
CA ASN A 192 24.20 94.73 -57.01
C ASN A 192 23.54 94.82 -58.42
N GLY A 193 22.26 95.23 -58.48
CA GLY A 193 21.51 95.39 -59.74
C GLY A 193 21.04 94.07 -60.38
N LYS A 194 20.87 93.02 -59.57
CA LYS A 194 20.27 91.73 -59.97
C LYS A 194 19.30 91.26 -58.88
N TYR A 195 18.29 90.48 -59.25
CA TYR A 195 17.44 89.80 -58.28
C TYR A 195 18.24 88.83 -57.41
N LYS A 196 17.98 88.87 -56.10
CA LYS A 196 18.78 88.24 -55.06
C LYS A 196 18.42 86.78 -54.79
N HIS A 197 17.17 86.40 -55.08
CA HIS A 197 16.62 85.07 -54.75
C HIS A 197 16.42 84.15 -55.96
N PHE A 198 16.56 84.68 -57.19
CA PHE A 198 16.48 83.90 -58.42
C PHE A 198 17.41 84.46 -59.51
N GLU A 199 17.72 83.60 -60.48
CA GLU A 199 18.41 83.95 -61.73
C GLU A 199 17.60 83.50 -62.95
N VAL A 200 17.87 84.11 -64.11
CA VAL A 200 17.24 83.77 -65.39
C VAL A 200 18.35 83.46 -66.40
N PHE A 201 18.38 82.22 -66.91
CA PHE A 201 19.46 81.74 -67.77
C PHE A 201 18.95 80.86 -68.93
N LEU A 202 19.79 80.72 -69.96
CA LEU A 202 19.58 79.73 -71.02
C LEU A 202 19.96 78.34 -70.50
N LYS A 203 19.02 77.40 -70.62
CA LYS A 203 19.14 76.00 -70.21
C LYS A 203 20.24 75.33 -71.04
N ASP A 204 21.38 75.10 -70.41
CA ASP A 204 22.62 74.83 -71.13
C ASP A 204 22.60 73.46 -71.82
N ASN A 205 22.62 73.49 -73.16
CA ASN A 205 22.93 72.36 -74.04
C ASN A 205 23.22 72.93 -75.43
N ASN A 206 24.47 73.35 -75.63
CA ASN A 206 24.97 73.91 -76.89
C ASN A 206 25.01 72.83 -77.99
N SER A 207 23.89 72.71 -78.71
CA SER A 207 23.67 71.83 -79.87
C SER A 207 23.12 72.61 -81.08
N ASP A 208 23.52 73.89 -81.17
CA ASP A 208 23.05 74.88 -82.12
C ASP A 208 24.19 75.91 -82.25
N ASP A 209 24.88 75.97 -83.40
CA ASP A 209 26.17 76.67 -83.53
C ASP A 209 26.07 78.21 -83.44
N LEU A 210 24.85 78.75 -83.37
CA LEU A 210 24.58 80.14 -83.03
C LEU A 210 24.56 80.33 -81.52
N LYS A 211 25.42 81.22 -81.01
CA LYS A 211 25.35 81.67 -79.61
C LYS A 211 24.22 82.68 -79.44
N TYR A 212 23.47 82.57 -78.35
CA TYR A 212 22.36 83.47 -77.99
C TYR A 212 22.66 84.23 -76.67
N GLU A 213 21.89 85.27 -76.37
CA GLU A 213 21.96 86.06 -75.13
C GLU A 213 20.57 86.49 -74.64
N ILE A 214 20.36 86.55 -73.31
CA ILE A 214 19.12 87.03 -72.66
C ILE A 214 19.26 88.51 -72.32
N VAL A 215 18.19 89.28 -72.49
CA VAL A 215 18.11 90.71 -72.12
C VAL A 215 16.77 91.05 -71.44
N ASN A 216 16.68 92.25 -70.84
CA ASN A 216 15.45 92.88 -70.34
C ASN A 216 14.63 92.09 -69.29
N ILE A 217 15.27 91.69 -68.19
CA ILE A 217 14.65 90.91 -67.09
C ILE A 217 13.90 91.82 -66.09
N LYS A 218 12.72 91.40 -65.58
CA LYS A 218 11.93 92.06 -64.50
C LYS A 218 11.12 91.07 -63.64
N ALA A 219 10.59 91.50 -62.48
CA ALA A 219 9.71 90.72 -61.60
C ALA A 219 8.61 91.51 -60.86
N ILE A 220 7.53 90.83 -60.44
CA ILE A 220 6.41 91.33 -59.60
C ILE A 220 5.86 90.22 -58.66
N ALA A 221 5.21 90.58 -57.54
CA ALA A 221 4.67 89.60 -56.56
C ALA A 221 3.42 90.08 -55.78
N ASP A 222 2.63 89.14 -55.23
CA ASP A 222 1.41 89.35 -54.43
C ASP A 222 1.31 88.36 -53.25
N ASP A 223 1.55 88.86 -52.04
CA ASP A 223 1.51 88.08 -50.79
C ASP A 223 0.10 87.64 -50.35
N LYS A 224 -0.98 88.25 -50.87
CA LYS A 224 -2.35 87.84 -50.52
C LYS A 224 -2.79 86.61 -51.30
N LYS A 225 -2.19 86.38 -52.47
CA LYS A 225 -2.38 85.16 -53.28
C LYS A 225 -1.26 84.14 -53.10
N SER A 226 -0.14 84.54 -52.49
CA SER A 226 1.09 83.74 -52.41
C SER A 226 1.74 83.52 -53.79
N GLU A 227 1.76 84.55 -54.67
CA GLU A 227 2.16 84.46 -56.09
C GLU A 227 3.29 85.42 -56.51
N ALA A 228 4.08 85.05 -57.53
CA ALA A 228 5.10 85.90 -58.18
C ALA A 228 5.23 85.65 -59.70
N ILE A 229 5.63 86.67 -60.49
CA ILE A 229 5.77 86.62 -61.96
C ILE A 229 7.09 87.31 -62.41
N ILE A 230 7.79 86.72 -63.39
CA ILE A 230 9.13 87.14 -63.87
C ILE A 230 9.17 87.14 -65.42
N SER A 231 9.80 88.15 -66.06
CA SER A 231 9.80 88.36 -67.52
C SER A 231 11.18 88.63 -68.15
N TYR A 232 11.36 88.38 -69.47
CA TYR A 232 12.64 88.47 -70.22
C TYR A 232 12.51 88.50 -71.76
N GLN A 233 13.63 88.67 -72.50
CA GLN A 233 13.77 88.54 -73.98
C GLN A 233 15.06 87.77 -74.40
N LEU A 234 15.15 87.29 -75.65
CA LEU A 234 16.26 86.48 -76.21
C LEU A 234 16.79 87.04 -77.55
N LYS A 235 18.11 87.03 -77.79
CA LYS A 235 18.78 87.57 -78.99
C LYS A 235 19.90 86.68 -79.53
N VAL A 236 20.21 86.74 -80.84
CA VAL A 236 21.42 86.12 -81.44
C VAL A 236 22.65 86.99 -81.16
N LYS A 237 23.70 86.38 -80.59
CA LYS A 237 24.87 87.11 -80.05
C LYS A 237 25.84 87.62 -81.12
N SER A 238 25.89 86.98 -82.29
CA SER A 238 26.80 87.32 -83.39
C SER A 238 26.17 88.20 -84.49
N ILE A 239 24.88 88.52 -84.39
CA ILE A 239 24.15 89.28 -85.41
C ILE A 239 23.39 90.42 -84.71
N ASN A 240 23.79 91.66 -84.99
CA ASN A 240 23.19 92.84 -84.37
C ASN A 240 22.12 93.48 -85.27
N ASP A 241 21.09 92.69 -85.60
CA ASP A 241 19.89 93.09 -86.36
C ASP A 241 18.64 92.64 -85.56
N GLU A 242 17.63 93.50 -85.51
CA GLU A 242 16.39 93.30 -84.74
C GLU A 242 15.56 92.10 -85.22
N LYS A 243 15.74 91.65 -86.47
CA LYS A 243 15.23 90.37 -87.02
C LYS A 243 15.83 89.13 -86.35
N PHE A 244 16.76 89.31 -85.42
CA PHE A 244 17.40 88.26 -84.63
C PHE A 244 17.26 88.52 -83.11
N THR A 245 16.19 89.22 -82.70
CA THR A 245 15.78 89.44 -81.30
C THR A 245 14.29 89.12 -81.09
N SER A 246 13.96 88.43 -79.99
CA SER A 246 12.60 87.98 -79.64
C SER A 246 11.71 89.10 -79.08
N ASP A 247 10.42 88.81 -78.98
CA ASP A 247 9.47 89.59 -78.18
C ASP A 247 9.56 89.19 -76.68
N VAL A 248 8.83 89.88 -75.80
CA VAL A 248 8.87 89.70 -74.33
C VAL A 248 8.11 88.44 -73.89
N LEU A 249 8.64 87.72 -72.90
CA LEU A 249 8.17 86.43 -72.39
C LEU A 249 8.08 86.44 -70.85
N GLU A 250 7.21 85.62 -70.24
CA GLU A 250 6.91 85.62 -68.79
C GLU A 250 6.75 84.22 -68.16
N VAL A 251 6.93 84.10 -66.84
CA VAL A 251 6.80 82.87 -66.02
C VAL A 251 6.16 83.21 -64.64
N LYS A 252 5.26 82.37 -64.13
CA LYS A 252 4.54 82.55 -62.84
C LYS A 252 4.81 81.42 -61.83
N PHE A 253 4.74 81.74 -60.53
CA PHE A 253 4.82 80.83 -59.37
C PHE A 253 3.72 81.17 -58.34
N ASP A 254 3.22 80.18 -57.59
CA ASP A 254 2.04 80.27 -56.68
C ASP A 254 2.15 79.43 -55.38
N ASP A 255 3.34 78.90 -55.08
CA ASP A 255 3.58 77.89 -54.03
C ASP A 255 4.18 78.47 -52.73
N PHE A 256 3.92 79.74 -52.43
CA PHE A 256 4.48 80.42 -51.26
C PHE A 256 3.73 80.13 -49.93
N ALA A 257 4.31 80.56 -48.81
CA ALA A 257 3.79 80.30 -47.46
C ALA A 257 2.35 80.80 -47.24
N LYS A 258 1.65 80.15 -46.31
CA LYS A 258 0.22 80.41 -46.02
C LYS A 258 0.00 81.26 -44.78
N ASN A 259 -0.97 82.16 -44.86
CA ASN A 259 -1.42 82.99 -43.74
C ASN A 259 -2.48 82.26 -42.86
N SER A 260 -2.93 82.90 -41.78
CA SER A 260 -3.87 82.29 -40.82
C SER A 260 -5.26 81.99 -41.43
N GLU A 261 -5.76 82.84 -42.34
CA GLU A 261 -7.02 82.59 -43.06
C GLU A 261 -6.90 81.35 -43.96
N GLN A 262 -5.81 81.25 -44.73
CA GLN A 262 -5.51 80.11 -45.60
C GLN A 262 -5.26 78.82 -44.80
N LEU A 263 -4.65 78.89 -43.61
CA LEU A 263 -4.49 77.74 -42.70
C LEU A 263 -5.83 77.31 -42.07
N THR A 264 -6.73 78.26 -41.82
CA THR A 264 -8.10 77.98 -41.36
C THR A 264 -8.92 77.28 -42.44
N GLU A 265 -8.82 77.74 -43.69
CA GLU A 265 -9.47 77.04 -44.82
C GLU A 265 -8.85 75.66 -45.07
N TYR A 266 -7.53 75.53 -44.91
CA TYR A 266 -6.85 74.24 -44.97
C TYR A 266 -7.36 73.26 -43.89
N LEU A 267 -7.50 73.70 -42.63
CA LEU A 267 -8.02 72.87 -41.53
C LEU A 267 -9.45 72.37 -41.78
N LYS A 268 -10.32 73.12 -42.49
CA LYS A 268 -11.66 72.62 -42.88
C LYS A 268 -11.58 71.40 -43.80
N THR A 269 -10.51 71.26 -44.58
CA THR A 269 -10.29 70.15 -45.52
C THR A 269 -9.53 68.94 -44.93
N VAL A 270 -9.35 68.90 -43.61
CA VAL A 270 -8.70 67.79 -42.89
C VAL A 270 -9.74 66.82 -42.32
N GLU A 271 -9.51 65.52 -42.49
CA GLU A 271 -10.25 64.43 -41.85
C GLU A 271 -9.51 63.95 -40.59
N PHE A 272 -10.24 63.48 -39.59
CA PHE A 272 -9.68 63.07 -38.30
C PHE A 272 -10.10 61.64 -37.94
N SER A 273 -9.18 60.91 -37.32
CA SER A 273 -9.35 59.49 -36.96
C SER A 273 -8.50 59.14 -35.72
N TYR A 274 -8.74 57.99 -35.11
CA TYR A 274 -7.96 57.51 -33.96
C TYR A 274 -7.19 56.23 -34.30
N GLU A 275 -5.94 56.13 -33.83
CA GLU A 275 -5.09 54.95 -34.03
C GLU A 275 -5.69 53.71 -33.33
N ASN A 276 -6.04 52.67 -34.10
CA ASN A 276 -6.56 51.38 -33.62
C ASN A 276 -7.83 51.52 -32.74
N ALA A 277 -8.78 52.36 -33.16
CA ALA A 277 -10.02 52.62 -32.44
C ALA A 277 -10.84 51.34 -32.16
N ASP A 278 -10.95 50.45 -33.15
CA ASP A 278 -11.76 49.23 -33.14
C ASP A 278 -11.40 48.24 -32.02
N VAL A 279 -10.14 48.25 -31.57
CA VAL A 279 -9.64 47.45 -30.44
C VAL A 279 -9.43 48.25 -29.14
N THR A 280 -9.56 49.58 -29.18
CA THR A 280 -9.35 50.48 -28.03
C THR A 280 -10.68 50.89 -27.39
N TYR A 281 -10.85 50.72 -26.08
CA TYR A 281 -11.99 51.30 -25.38
C TYR A 281 -11.81 52.81 -25.19
N ILE A 282 -12.88 53.59 -25.35
CA ILE A 282 -12.81 55.07 -25.36
C ILE A 282 -12.19 55.70 -24.09
N GLN A 283 -12.34 55.04 -22.93
CA GLN A 283 -11.79 55.51 -21.66
C GLN A 283 -10.25 55.62 -21.70
N ASP A 284 -9.60 54.73 -22.47
CA ASP A 284 -8.15 54.59 -22.58
C ASP A 284 -7.55 55.48 -23.70
N ALA A 285 -8.39 56.25 -24.40
CA ALA A 285 -7.98 57.10 -25.50
C ALA A 285 -7.20 58.36 -25.06
N ILE A 286 -6.25 58.84 -25.87
CA ILE A 286 -5.38 59.99 -25.59
C ILE A 286 -5.12 60.82 -26.86
N GLU A 287 -4.97 62.15 -26.72
CA GLU A 287 -4.81 63.12 -27.82
C GLU A 287 -3.70 62.76 -28.82
N THR A 288 -2.58 62.22 -28.33
CA THR A 288 -1.38 61.91 -29.14
C THR A 288 -1.57 60.80 -30.18
N LYS A 289 -2.73 60.12 -30.16
CA LYS A 289 -3.12 59.07 -31.12
C LYS A 289 -4.18 59.53 -32.14
N VAL A 290 -4.53 60.81 -32.16
CA VAL A 290 -5.40 61.40 -33.18
C VAL A 290 -4.59 61.65 -34.46
N ILE A 291 -5.08 61.13 -35.58
CA ILE A 291 -4.45 61.22 -36.90
C ILE A 291 -5.29 62.14 -37.79
N GLY A 292 -4.73 63.31 -38.09
CA GLY A 292 -5.26 64.24 -39.10
C GLY A 292 -4.72 63.91 -40.50
N LYS A 293 -5.60 63.84 -41.49
CA LYS A 293 -5.29 63.54 -42.90
C LYS A 293 -5.92 64.53 -43.86
N LYS A 294 -5.30 64.74 -45.02
CA LYS A 294 -5.89 65.43 -46.16
C LYS A 294 -5.62 64.63 -47.43
N ASP A 295 -6.64 64.45 -48.26
CA ASP A 295 -6.55 63.72 -49.53
C ASP A 295 -5.87 62.34 -49.37
N GLY A 296 -6.27 61.61 -48.31
CA GLY A 296 -5.72 60.32 -47.88
C GLY A 296 -4.35 60.36 -47.18
N ASN A 297 -3.59 61.45 -47.29
CA ASN A 297 -2.24 61.60 -46.76
C ASN A 297 -2.25 62.19 -45.34
N THR A 298 -1.37 61.71 -44.46
CA THR A 298 -1.16 62.31 -43.12
C THR A 298 -0.64 63.74 -43.24
N LEU A 299 -1.03 64.62 -42.31
CA LEU A 299 -0.53 66.00 -42.25
C LEU A 299 1.02 66.05 -42.29
N PRO A 300 1.62 66.93 -43.12
CA PRO A 300 3.08 67.14 -43.16
C PRO A 300 3.67 67.56 -41.81
N SER A 301 4.91 67.15 -41.52
CA SER A 301 5.58 67.37 -40.22
C SER A 301 5.88 68.84 -39.85
N TYR A 302 5.68 69.78 -40.77
CA TYR A 302 5.69 71.22 -40.48
C TYR A 302 4.32 71.75 -39.99
N TYR A 303 3.30 70.90 -39.90
CA TYR A 303 2.04 71.19 -39.21
C TYR A 303 1.90 70.37 -37.93
N THR A 304 1.46 71.02 -36.85
CA THR A 304 1.14 70.38 -35.56
C THR A 304 -0.34 70.56 -35.23
N LEU A 305 -1.00 69.48 -34.80
CA LEU A 305 -2.33 69.55 -34.20
C LEU A 305 -2.24 70.06 -32.76
N ILE A 306 -3.10 71.02 -32.40
CA ILE A 306 -3.23 71.54 -31.04
C ILE A 306 -4.68 71.31 -30.61
N PHE A 307 -4.87 70.74 -29.43
CA PHE A 307 -6.19 70.48 -28.86
C PHE A 307 -6.52 71.59 -27.85
N ASP A 308 -7.57 72.35 -28.14
CA ASP A 308 -8.21 73.29 -27.22
C ASP A 308 -9.13 72.52 -26.22
N GLU A 309 -9.67 71.36 -26.63
CA GLU A 309 -10.53 70.48 -25.83
C GLU A 309 -10.50 69.03 -26.36
N PHE A 310 -10.64 68.03 -25.48
CA PHE A 310 -10.68 66.58 -25.82
C PHE A 310 -11.59 65.81 -24.82
N LYS A 311 -12.89 65.76 -25.10
CA LYS A 311 -13.92 65.14 -24.24
C LYS A 311 -14.28 63.73 -24.68
N LYS A 312 -14.39 62.82 -23.72
CA LYS A 312 -14.79 61.41 -23.92
C LYS A 312 -16.27 61.26 -23.54
N GLU A 313 -17.17 61.11 -24.52
CA GLU A 313 -18.62 61.16 -24.27
C GLU A 313 -19.41 59.96 -24.84
N GLY A 314 -20.65 59.83 -24.33
CA GLY A 314 -21.66 58.89 -24.77
C GLY A 314 -21.69 57.55 -24.02
N GLU A 315 -22.90 57.03 -23.79
CA GLU A 315 -23.06 55.59 -23.53
C GLU A 315 -23.06 54.80 -24.85
N HIS A 316 -23.87 55.21 -25.84
CA HIS A 316 -23.77 54.77 -27.24
C HIS A 316 -24.34 55.83 -28.23
N PRO A 317 -23.73 56.04 -29.41
CA PRO A 317 -22.37 55.65 -29.77
C PRO A 317 -21.34 56.38 -28.90
N LYS A 318 -20.20 55.74 -28.65
CA LYS A 318 -19.12 56.33 -27.86
C LYS A 318 -18.21 57.14 -28.77
N LYS A 319 -18.05 58.43 -28.46
CA LYS A 319 -17.34 59.37 -29.31
C LYS A 319 -16.45 60.31 -28.52
N ILE A 320 -15.39 60.77 -29.17
CA ILE A 320 -14.56 61.85 -28.66
C ILE A 320 -14.94 63.12 -29.41
N ASP A 321 -15.47 64.08 -28.68
CA ASP A 321 -15.66 65.45 -29.16
C ASP A 321 -14.42 66.26 -28.78
N ALA A 322 -13.75 66.82 -29.79
CA ALA A 322 -12.51 67.54 -29.60
C ALA A 322 -12.48 68.84 -30.40
N LYS A 323 -11.73 69.82 -29.92
CA LYS A 323 -11.57 71.14 -30.56
C LYS A 323 -10.12 71.32 -30.96
N VAL A 324 -9.86 71.49 -32.26
CA VAL A 324 -8.52 71.37 -32.86
C VAL A 324 -8.12 72.61 -33.64
N ARG A 325 -6.85 72.99 -33.55
CA ARG A 325 -6.17 73.96 -34.43
C ARG A 325 -5.00 73.29 -35.16
N ILE A 326 -4.59 73.86 -36.29
CA ILE A 326 -3.29 73.58 -36.92
C ILE A 326 -2.35 74.77 -36.71
N ARG A 327 -1.12 74.49 -36.27
CA ARG A 327 0.00 75.44 -36.28
C ARG A 327 0.97 75.10 -37.39
N ASP A 328 1.38 76.09 -38.18
CA ASP A 328 2.60 76.06 -39.01
C ASP A 328 3.82 76.21 -38.09
N ASN A 329 4.63 75.17 -37.99
CA ASN A 329 5.81 75.11 -37.14
C ASN A 329 6.95 76.02 -37.63
N SER A 330 6.93 76.42 -38.90
CA SER A 330 7.97 77.21 -39.57
C SER A 330 7.77 78.71 -39.35
N ASN A 331 6.51 79.17 -39.44
CA ASN A 331 6.14 80.58 -39.30
C ASN A 331 5.43 80.89 -37.98
N ASN A 332 5.16 79.87 -37.14
CA ASN A 332 4.37 79.93 -35.91
C ASN A 332 2.95 80.51 -36.06
N ILE A 333 2.40 80.48 -37.29
CA ILE A 333 1.04 80.92 -37.60
C ILE A 333 0.08 79.79 -37.21
N ILE A 334 -1.04 80.13 -36.59
CA ILE A 334 -2.05 79.18 -36.13
C ILE A 334 -3.37 79.46 -36.88
N SER A 335 -4.13 78.43 -37.18
CA SER A 335 -5.51 78.53 -37.65
C SER A 335 -6.47 78.95 -36.53
N GLU A 336 -7.69 79.33 -36.90
CA GLU A 336 -8.80 79.23 -35.96
C GLU A 336 -9.12 77.78 -35.59
N ALA A 337 -9.87 77.62 -34.50
CA ALA A 337 -10.27 76.31 -33.99
C ALA A 337 -11.44 75.71 -34.77
N ARG A 338 -11.40 74.39 -34.96
CA ARG A 338 -12.45 73.57 -35.55
C ARG A 338 -12.86 72.46 -34.58
N ASP A 339 -14.15 72.33 -34.34
CA ASP A 339 -14.72 71.21 -33.59
C ASP A 339 -14.78 69.96 -34.49
N ILE A 340 -14.42 68.80 -33.92
CA ILE A 340 -14.32 67.51 -34.60
C ILE A 340 -14.91 66.39 -33.73
N GLU A 341 -15.44 65.36 -34.38
CA GLU A 341 -15.96 64.15 -33.75
C GLU A 341 -15.11 62.95 -34.20
N ILE A 342 -14.75 62.06 -33.27
CA ILE A 342 -14.02 60.82 -33.55
C ILE A 342 -14.78 59.62 -32.98
N THR A 343 -15.05 58.62 -33.83
CA THR A 343 -15.87 57.45 -33.52
C THR A 343 -15.13 56.14 -33.86
N GLY A 344 -15.79 54.99 -33.63
CA GLY A 344 -15.26 53.66 -34.00
C GLY A 344 -14.61 52.87 -32.86
N PHE A 345 -14.68 53.36 -31.61
CA PHE A 345 -14.08 52.70 -30.43
C PHE A 345 -14.68 51.31 -30.11
N LYS A 346 -13.86 50.42 -29.53
CA LYS A 346 -14.29 49.07 -29.10
C LYS A 346 -15.50 49.15 -28.16
N LYS A 347 -16.51 48.32 -28.43
CA LYS A 347 -17.69 48.13 -27.56
C LYS A 347 -17.39 47.15 -26.42
N TYR A 348 -18.10 47.30 -25.31
CA TYR A 348 -18.18 46.28 -24.26
C TYR A 348 -19.28 45.27 -24.57
N LEU A 349 -19.15 44.06 -24.04
CA LEU A 349 -20.25 43.08 -24.02
C LEU A 349 -21.41 43.57 -23.16
N THR A 350 -22.63 43.28 -23.60
CA THR A 350 -23.87 43.56 -22.88
C THR A 350 -24.20 42.47 -21.85
N PRO A 351 -25.07 42.76 -20.86
CA PRO A 351 -25.61 41.72 -19.98
C PRO A 351 -26.30 40.58 -20.73
N GLU A 352 -26.88 40.84 -21.90
CA GLU A 352 -27.61 39.84 -22.69
C GLU A 352 -26.66 38.86 -23.39
N GLU A 353 -25.56 39.35 -23.97
CA GLU A 353 -24.48 38.50 -24.49
C GLU A 353 -23.82 37.66 -23.38
N LEU A 354 -23.57 38.26 -22.21
CA LEU A 354 -23.07 37.55 -21.02
C LEU A 354 -24.07 36.52 -20.50
N ASN A 355 -25.38 36.78 -20.59
CA ASN A 355 -26.45 35.85 -20.23
C ASN A 355 -26.54 34.65 -21.17
N THR A 356 -26.36 34.86 -22.47
CA THR A 356 -26.36 33.80 -23.49
C THR A 356 -25.12 32.91 -23.39
N TYR A 357 -23.97 33.50 -23.03
CA TYR A 357 -22.72 32.75 -22.86
C TYR A 357 -22.65 31.99 -21.53
N ILE A 358 -23.07 32.59 -20.39
CA ILE A 358 -22.98 31.89 -19.08
C ILE A 358 -23.77 30.58 -19.04
N ASP A 359 -24.84 30.43 -19.84
CA ASP A 359 -25.63 29.20 -19.92
C ASP A 359 -24.89 28.01 -20.57
N GLN A 360 -23.81 28.27 -21.31
CA GLN A 360 -23.04 27.25 -22.04
C GLN A 360 -21.88 26.68 -21.20
N VAL A 361 -21.39 27.47 -20.23
CA VAL A 361 -20.32 27.11 -19.28
C VAL A 361 -20.71 25.87 -18.48
N GLN A 362 -19.76 25.01 -18.12
CA GLN A 362 -19.97 23.96 -17.11
C GLN A 362 -18.78 23.91 -16.14
N PHE A 363 -19.07 23.58 -14.88
CA PHE A 363 -18.07 23.27 -13.86
C PHE A 363 -18.22 21.82 -13.40
N ASP A 364 -17.09 21.13 -13.23
CA ASP A 364 -17.02 19.82 -12.59
C ASP A 364 -15.75 19.71 -11.73
N VAL A 365 -15.51 18.58 -11.08
CA VAL A 365 -14.27 18.30 -10.33
C VAL A 365 -13.61 17.03 -10.86
N GLU A 366 -12.34 17.14 -11.24
CA GLU A 366 -11.54 15.98 -11.67
C GLU A 366 -11.42 14.95 -10.55
N ASN A 367 -11.58 13.67 -10.90
CA ASN A 367 -11.54 12.55 -9.95
C ASN A 367 -12.52 12.70 -8.76
N LYS A 368 -13.62 13.44 -8.91
CA LYS A 368 -14.63 13.65 -7.83
C LYS A 368 -15.08 12.37 -7.13
N ALA A 369 -15.17 11.26 -7.87
CA ALA A 369 -15.52 9.95 -7.31
C ALA A 369 -14.63 9.54 -6.12
N THR A 370 -13.33 9.91 -6.12
CA THR A 370 -12.37 9.61 -5.05
C THR A 370 -12.16 10.77 -4.06
N GLN A 371 -12.84 11.92 -4.25
CA GLN A 371 -12.75 13.10 -3.40
C GLN A 371 -14.05 13.36 -2.63
N GLU A 372 -13.93 13.72 -1.35
CA GLU A 372 -15.08 14.17 -0.54
C GLU A 372 -15.36 15.66 -0.77
N ILE A 373 -16.64 16.08 -0.68
CA ILE A 373 -17.03 17.50 -0.84
C ILE A 373 -16.41 18.42 0.21
N SER A 374 -15.98 17.86 1.34
CA SER A 374 -15.24 18.54 2.41
C SER A 374 -13.99 19.23 1.87
N ASN A 375 -13.25 18.57 0.98
CA ASN A 375 -11.94 19.01 0.46
C ASN A 375 -12.02 20.06 -0.67
N ILE A 376 -13.19 20.27 -1.26
CA ILE A 376 -13.41 21.29 -2.30
C ILE A 376 -13.68 22.63 -1.62
N THR A 377 -12.78 23.60 -1.78
CA THR A 377 -12.82 24.90 -1.07
C THR A 377 -12.51 26.10 -1.96
N ALA A 378 -11.88 25.91 -3.13
CA ALA A 378 -11.43 27.00 -4.00
C ALA A 378 -11.83 26.81 -5.47
N TYR A 379 -12.06 27.93 -6.17
CA TYR A 379 -12.34 27.98 -7.62
C TYR A 379 -11.30 27.23 -8.47
N ALA A 380 -10.02 27.23 -8.04
CA ALA A 380 -8.93 26.55 -8.72
C ALA A 380 -9.04 25.00 -8.74
N GLN A 381 -9.93 24.41 -7.94
CA GLN A 381 -10.20 22.97 -7.94
C GLN A 381 -11.31 22.55 -8.92
N LEU A 382 -11.95 23.52 -9.60
CA LEU A 382 -13.01 23.25 -10.58
C LEU A 382 -12.42 23.14 -12.00
N SER A 383 -12.67 22.00 -12.65
CA SER A 383 -12.50 21.88 -14.09
C SER A 383 -13.63 22.65 -14.81
N LYS A 384 -13.34 23.12 -16.02
CA LYS A 384 -14.16 24.10 -16.73
C LYS A 384 -14.36 23.65 -18.16
N THR A 385 -15.61 23.62 -18.61
CA THR A 385 -15.96 23.32 -20.01
C THR A 385 -16.69 24.53 -20.60
N ASN A 386 -16.39 24.86 -21.85
CA ASN A 386 -16.91 26.03 -22.56
C ASN A 386 -16.66 27.37 -21.82
N PHE A 387 -15.45 27.55 -21.26
CA PHE A 387 -15.06 28.80 -20.58
C PHE A 387 -13.73 29.35 -21.11
N ASP A 388 -13.81 30.30 -22.03
CA ASP A 388 -12.71 31.10 -22.55
C ASP A 388 -12.22 32.15 -21.52
N GLU A 389 -11.13 31.82 -20.82
CA GLU A 389 -10.48 32.70 -19.85
C GLU A 389 -9.69 33.86 -20.47
N SER A 390 -9.65 33.99 -21.81
CA SER A 390 -9.07 35.15 -22.49
C SER A 390 -10.07 36.32 -22.61
N ILE A 391 -11.37 35.99 -22.78
CA ILE A 391 -12.45 36.97 -22.95
C ILE A 391 -13.23 37.20 -21.64
N TYR A 392 -13.44 36.16 -20.83
CA TYR A 392 -14.32 36.21 -19.66
C TYR A 392 -13.58 35.95 -18.35
N GLU A 393 -14.07 36.53 -17.26
CA GLU A 393 -13.67 36.15 -15.91
C GLU A 393 -14.89 35.98 -15.00
N VAL A 394 -14.79 35.02 -14.07
CA VAL A 394 -15.80 34.80 -13.03
C VAL A 394 -15.72 35.92 -11.99
N ASP A 395 -16.86 36.45 -11.58
CA ASP A 395 -16.91 37.46 -10.54
C ASP A 395 -16.62 36.82 -9.16
N SER A 396 -15.45 37.14 -8.60
CA SER A 396 -14.99 36.64 -7.29
C SER A 396 -15.91 37.02 -6.13
N ASN A 397 -16.73 38.08 -6.29
CA ASN A 397 -17.59 38.60 -5.23
C ASN A 397 -18.94 37.87 -5.15
N THR A 398 -19.34 37.16 -6.21
CA THR A 398 -20.59 36.37 -6.28
C THR A 398 -20.34 34.88 -6.56
N PHE A 399 -19.08 34.43 -6.57
CA PHE A 399 -18.69 33.03 -6.62
C PHE A 399 -18.83 32.37 -5.24
N MET A 400 -19.55 31.25 -5.16
CA MET A 400 -19.72 30.48 -3.93
C MET A 400 -19.81 28.98 -4.22
N ILE A 401 -19.15 28.18 -3.38
CA ILE A 401 -19.26 26.70 -3.35
C ILE A 401 -20.15 26.33 -2.15
N GLU A 402 -21.41 26.02 -2.41
CA GLU A 402 -22.35 25.52 -1.41
C GLU A 402 -22.19 23.99 -1.28
N LYS A 403 -22.02 23.52 -0.05
CA LYS A 403 -21.91 22.10 0.30
C LYS A 403 -23.27 21.61 0.76
N LEU A 404 -23.79 20.56 0.13
CA LEU A 404 -25.15 20.09 0.37
C LEU A 404 -25.18 19.01 1.45
N ASP A 405 -26.28 18.96 2.21
CA ASP A 405 -26.49 18.00 3.31
C ASP A 405 -26.55 16.53 2.84
N ASP A 406 -26.64 16.28 1.53
CA ASP A 406 -26.48 14.93 0.96
C ASP A 406 -25.03 14.39 1.02
N LEU A 407 -24.07 15.25 1.38
CA LEU A 407 -22.63 14.99 1.57
C LEU A 407 -21.88 14.45 0.33
N VAL A 408 -22.54 14.30 -0.81
CA VAL A 408 -21.97 13.80 -2.08
C VAL A 408 -22.19 14.73 -3.27
N SER A 409 -22.65 15.96 -3.01
CA SER A 409 -22.92 16.98 -4.02
C SER A 409 -22.49 18.39 -3.59
N LEU A 410 -22.25 19.23 -4.60
CA LEU A 410 -21.95 20.65 -4.47
C LEU A 410 -22.87 21.47 -5.36
N ASN A 411 -23.23 22.67 -4.93
CA ASN A 411 -23.78 23.72 -5.79
C ASN A 411 -22.70 24.78 -6.03
N ILE A 412 -22.38 25.05 -7.30
CA ILE A 412 -21.47 26.13 -7.71
C ILE A 412 -22.31 27.31 -8.17
N HIS A 413 -22.29 28.39 -7.40
CA HIS A 413 -22.96 29.65 -7.73
C HIS A 413 -21.95 30.63 -8.31
N PHE A 414 -22.28 31.29 -9.42
CA PHE A 414 -21.37 32.24 -10.06
C PHE A 414 -22.07 33.27 -10.96
N ARG A 415 -21.34 34.33 -11.29
CA ARG A 415 -21.56 35.24 -12.41
C ARG A 415 -20.28 35.39 -13.21
N ILE A 416 -20.40 35.93 -14.42
CA ILE A 416 -19.25 36.29 -15.26
C ILE A 416 -19.35 37.75 -15.70
N LYS A 417 -18.20 38.29 -16.14
CA LYS A 417 -18.07 39.60 -16.78
C LYS A 417 -17.02 39.53 -17.89
N GLU A 418 -17.02 40.52 -18.79
CA GLU A 418 -15.93 40.71 -19.76
C GLU A 418 -14.63 41.05 -19.01
N LYS A 419 -13.55 40.37 -19.38
CA LYS A 419 -12.22 40.56 -18.80
C LYS A 419 -11.70 41.95 -19.19
N TYR A 420 -11.36 42.77 -18.18
CA TYR A 420 -11.07 44.20 -18.34
C TYR A 420 -12.25 45.04 -18.92
N GLY A 421 -13.49 44.55 -18.83
CA GLY A 421 -14.71 45.27 -19.27
C GLY A 421 -15.17 46.39 -18.32
N LYS A 422 -16.23 47.14 -18.70
CA LYS A 422 -16.83 48.20 -17.87
C LYS A 422 -17.25 47.66 -16.49
N PRO A 423 -16.73 48.19 -15.37
CA PRO A 423 -17.19 47.83 -14.03
C PRO A 423 -18.71 48.00 -13.87
N GLY A 424 -19.36 47.03 -13.23
CA GLY A 424 -20.81 47.02 -13.03
C GLY A 424 -21.61 46.21 -14.06
N ILE A 425 -21.01 45.79 -15.18
CA ILE A 425 -21.65 44.88 -16.14
C ILE A 425 -21.32 43.42 -15.77
N TYR A 426 -22.36 42.61 -15.59
CA TYR A 426 -22.28 41.19 -15.23
C TYR A 426 -23.39 40.38 -15.91
N SER A 427 -23.23 39.07 -15.98
CA SER A 427 -24.34 38.14 -16.24
C SER A 427 -25.33 38.06 -15.07
N LYS A 428 -26.47 37.41 -15.33
CA LYS A 428 -27.31 36.77 -14.31
C LYS A 428 -26.51 35.82 -13.41
N GLN A 429 -27.01 35.56 -12.20
CA GLN A 429 -26.52 34.46 -11.37
C GLN A 429 -26.85 33.12 -12.03
N ARG A 430 -25.89 32.20 -12.05
CA ARG A 430 -26.12 30.79 -12.40
C ARG A 430 -25.70 29.88 -11.24
N THR A 431 -26.38 28.75 -11.13
CA THR A 431 -26.07 27.66 -10.19
C THR A 431 -25.91 26.35 -10.98
N ILE A 432 -24.87 25.58 -10.69
CA ILE A 432 -24.65 24.24 -11.27
C ILE A 432 -24.51 23.22 -10.12
N LYS A 433 -25.31 22.15 -10.11
CA LYS A 433 -25.18 21.06 -9.13
C LYS A 433 -24.24 19.97 -9.65
N ILE A 434 -23.08 19.84 -9.01
CA ILE A 434 -22.13 18.72 -9.22
C ILE A 434 -22.53 17.59 -8.27
N LYS A 435 -22.50 16.34 -8.75
CA LYS A 435 -22.84 15.10 -8.02
C LYS A 435 -21.72 14.07 -8.12
N ASP A 436 -21.93 12.93 -7.45
CA ASP A 436 -21.09 11.73 -7.51
C ASP A 436 -19.67 11.91 -6.93
N PHE A 437 -19.59 12.71 -5.85
CA PHE A 437 -18.41 12.73 -4.98
C PHE A 437 -18.31 11.47 -4.12
N LYS A 438 -17.11 11.19 -3.59
CA LYS A 438 -16.85 10.11 -2.65
C LYS A 438 -17.74 10.24 -1.41
N MET A 439 -18.34 9.13 -0.96
CA MET A 439 -19.06 9.10 0.31
C MET A 439 -18.06 9.25 1.48
N PRO A 440 -18.18 10.30 2.32
CA PRO A 440 -17.34 10.44 3.51
C PRO A 440 -17.73 9.43 4.57
N GLN A 441 -16.79 9.10 5.48
CA GLN A 441 -16.99 8.13 6.55
C GLN A 441 -18.32 8.32 7.30
N LYS A 442 -18.60 9.57 7.71
CA LYS A 442 -19.85 9.93 8.41
C LYS A 442 -21.10 9.49 7.66
N LEU A 443 -21.17 9.68 6.34
CA LEU A 443 -22.35 9.30 5.56
C LEU A 443 -22.52 7.77 5.49
N VAL A 444 -21.42 7.03 5.34
CA VAL A 444 -21.47 5.56 5.33
C VAL A 444 -21.91 5.02 6.70
N ASP A 445 -21.46 5.65 7.79
CA ASP A 445 -21.87 5.33 9.16
C ASP A 445 -23.33 5.71 9.47
N ASP A 446 -23.78 6.91 9.06
CA ASP A 446 -25.17 7.38 9.19
C ASP A 446 -26.14 6.45 8.42
N LEU A 447 -25.73 5.89 7.27
CA LEU A 447 -26.50 4.90 6.50
C LEU A 447 -26.40 3.48 7.10
N ALA A 448 -25.25 3.09 7.63
CA ALA A 448 -25.08 1.83 8.36
C ALA A 448 -25.99 1.76 9.58
N GLN A 449 -26.22 2.89 10.25
CA GLN A 449 -27.16 3.00 11.35
C GLN A 449 -28.64 2.92 10.90
N GLN A 450 -28.95 3.24 9.64
CA GLN A 450 -30.29 3.13 9.06
C GLN A 450 -30.66 1.73 8.56
N VAL A 451 -29.67 0.86 8.30
CA VAL A 451 -29.89 -0.56 7.94
C VAL A 451 -30.89 -1.22 8.89
N SER A 452 -31.81 -2.02 8.35
CA SER A 452 -32.73 -2.84 9.13
C SER A 452 -32.75 -4.28 8.63
N PHE A 453 -32.98 -5.19 9.57
CA PHE A 453 -33.13 -6.61 9.32
C PHE A 453 -34.38 -7.12 10.03
N ASP A 454 -35.05 -8.10 9.43
CA ASP A 454 -36.06 -8.92 10.10
C ASP A 454 -36.09 -10.33 9.49
N VAL A 455 -36.84 -11.23 10.13
CA VAL A 455 -37.14 -12.58 9.65
C VAL A 455 -38.67 -12.73 9.62
N SER A 456 -39.28 -12.79 8.43
CA SER A 456 -40.75 -12.81 8.29
C SER A 456 -41.40 -14.00 9.02
N THR A 457 -40.70 -15.13 9.12
CA THR A 457 -41.15 -16.37 9.76
C THR A 457 -40.66 -16.56 11.20
N LYS A 458 -40.14 -15.51 11.86
CA LYS A 458 -39.55 -15.62 13.22
C LYS A 458 -40.49 -16.23 14.26
N ALA A 459 -41.79 -15.96 14.19
CA ALA A 459 -42.77 -16.48 15.14
C ALA A 459 -42.94 -18.01 15.09
N SER A 460 -42.52 -18.69 14.01
CA SER A 460 -42.58 -20.16 13.88
C SER A 460 -41.26 -20.88 14.17
N HIS A 461 -40.13 -20.16 14.17
CA HIS A 461 -38.77 -20.70 14.28
C HIS A 461 -38.05 -20.22 15.54
N MET A 462 -37.13 -21.03 16.07
CA MET A 462 -36.37 -20.67 17.27
C MET A 462 -35.21 -19.75 16.89
N ALA A 463 -34.81 -18.86 17.80
CA ALA A 463 -33.62 -18.02 17.60
C ALA A 463 -32.35 -18.86 17.34
N TYR A 464 -32.30 -20.11 17.81
CA TYR A 464 -31.17 -21.01 17.54
C TYR A 464 -31.11 -21.59 16.11
N ASP A 465 -32.19 -21.50 15.32
CA ASP A 465 -32.23 -22.02 13.95
C ASP A 465 -31.48 -21.10 12.96
N PHE A 466 -31.19 -19.86 13.38
CA PHE A 466 -30.49 -18.82 12.61
C PHE A 466 -29.02 -18.63 13.05
N TRP A 467 -28.48 -19.51 13.91
CA TRP A 467 -27.08 -19.41 14.35
C TRP A 467 -26.12 -19.37 13.17
N ASP A 468 -25.37 -18.27 13.06
CA ASP A 468 -24.37 -18.00 12.01
C ASP A 468 -24.87 -18.14 10.57
N ASN A 469 -26.18 -18.02 10.36
CA ASN A 469 -26.81 -18.06 9.05
C ASN A 469 -27.39 -16.68 8.71
N PHE A 470 -26.64 -15.88 7.95
CA PHE A 470 -27.13 -14.59 7.46
C PHE A 470 -28.06 -14.74 6.25
N ASP A 471 -27.95 -15.81 5.47
CA ASP A 471 -28.79 -16.01 4.29
C ASP A 471 -30.26 -16.24 4.64
N SER A 472 -30.55 -16.92 5.76
CA SER A 472 -31.92 -17.11 6.28
C SER A 472 -32.58 -15.85 6.87
N ILE A 473 -31.89 -14.71 6.88
CA ILE A 473 -32.48 -13.40 7.16
C ILE A 473 -33.11 -12.87 5.87
N ASP A 474 -34.45 -12.91 5.75
CA ASP A 474 -35.16 -12.63 4.50
C ASP A 474 -35.46 -11.14 4.28
N VAL A 475 -35.65 -10.35 5.35
CA VAL A 475 -35.75 -8.89 5.26
C VAL A 475 -34.37 -8.27 5.52
N LYS A 476 -33.79 -7.69 4.47
CA LYS A 476 -32.48 -6.99 4.49
C LYS A 476 -32.63 -5.63 3.78
N VAL A 477 -32.72 -4.54 4.54
CA VAL A 477 -32.86 -3.18 3.98
C VAL A 477 -31.57 -2.40 4.15
N ILE A 478 -31.05 -1.88 3.04
CA ILE A 478 -29.81 -1.10 2.93
C ILE A 478 -29.99 -0.04 1.83
N ASP A 479 -29.28 1.08 1.93
CA ASP A 479 -29.21 2.11 0.88
C ASP A 479 -28.64 1.52 -0.42
N GLU A 480 -29.19 1.88 -1.57
CA GLU A 480 -28.78 1.35 -2.88
C GLU A 480 -27.30 1.61 -3.22
N ARG A 481 -26.70 2.65 -2.65
CA ARG A 481 -25.27 3.01 -2.81
C ARG A 481 -24.33 2.08 -2.05
N CYS A 482 -24.84 1.31 -1.10
CA CYS A 482 -24.02 0.51 -0.18
C CYS A 482 -24.24 -1.00 -0.34
N GLU A 483 -23.28 -1.79 0.11
CA GLU A 483 -23.35 -3.26 0.22
C GLU A 483 -22.78 -3.78 1.54
N PHE A 484 -23.19 -4.99 1.92
CA PHE A 484 -22.72 -5.67 3.13
C PHE A 484 -21.36 -6.33 2.92
N ILE A 485 -20.46 -6.16 3.89
CA ILE A 485 -19.14 -6.82 3.91
C ILE A 485 -19.33 -8.21 4.53
N GLN A 486 -19.50 -9.24 3.70
CA GLN A 486 -20.00 -10.56 4.11
C GLN A 486 -19.15 -11.22 5.21
N GLU A 487 -17.82 -11.12 5.10
CA GLU A 487 -16.86 -11.65 6.07
C GLU A 487 -16.86 -10.94 7.43
N SER A 488 -17.55 -9.79 7.54
CA SER A 488 -17.76 -9.09 8.82
C SER A 488 -19.00 -9.54 9.58
N ILE A 489 -19.93 -10.25 8.92
CA ILE A 489 -21.28 -10.48 9.44
C ILE A 489 -21.28 -11.64 10.43
N LYS A 490 -21.93 -11.44 11.58
CA LYS A 490 -22.08 -12.45 12.65
C LYS A 490 -23.55 -12.49 13.07
N VAL A 491 -24.17 -13.67 13.11
CA VAL A 491 -25.59 -13.85 13.47
C VAL A 491 -25.68 -14.69 14.73
N LYS A 492 -25.74 -14.01 15.89
CA LYS A 492 -25.61 -14.64 17.20
C LYS A 492 -26.92 -14.61 17.96
N GLN A 493 -27.30 -15.73 18.59
CA GLN A 493 -28.44 -15.74 19.51
C GLN A 493 -28.03 -15.04 20.80
N THR A 494 -28.74 -13.97 21.16
CA THR A 494 -28.42 -13.14 22.33
C THR A 494 -29.42 -13.29 23.47
N ASP A 495 -30.59 -13.90 23.22
CA ASP A 495 -31.60 -14.24 24.23
C ASP A 495 -32.48 -15.41 23.73
N LYS A 496 -33.45 -15.85 24.54
CA LYS A 496 -34.43 -16.90 24.20
C LYS A 496 -35.20 -16.63 22.90
N ASP A 497 -35.53 -15.36 22.65
CA ASP A 497 -36.40 -14.89 21.57
C ASP A 497 -35.68 -13.93 20.60
N LYS A 498 -34.34 -13.86 20.64
CA LYS A 498 -33.56 -12.80 19.98
C LYS A 498 -32.30 -13.30 19.31
N ILE A 499 -32.04 -12.78 18.11
CA ILE A 499 -30.72 -12.83 17.46
C ILE A 499 -30.22 -11.40 17.24
N THR A 500 -28.92 -11.20 17.42
CA THR A 500 -28.22 -9.97 17.08
C THR A 500 -27.34 -10.22 15.86
N ILE A 501 -27.54 -9.38 14.84
CA ILE A 501 -26.73 -9.32 13.63
C ILE A 501 -25.72 -8.19 13.82
N THR A 502 -24.44 -8.56 13.86
CA THR A 502 -23.32 -7.62 13.84
C THR A 502 -22.78 -7.55 12.41
N TYR A 503 -22.52 -6.36 11.88
CA TYR A 503 -22.23 -6.14 10.46
C TYR A 503 -21.44 -4.85 10.19
N LYS A 504 -20.89 -4.77 8.98
CA LYS A 504 -20.39 -3.55 8.35
C LYS A 504 -20.95 -3.41 6.93
N ILE A 505 -21.01 -2.18 6.44
CA ILE A 505 -21.31 -1.87 5.04
C ILE A 505 -20.17 -1.06 4.41
N LYS A 506 -20.14 -0.99 3.08
CA LYS A 506 -19.29 -0.06 2.33
C LYS A 506 -20.03 0.63 1.20
N ASP A 507 -19.51 1.77 0.74
CA ASP A 507 -19.87 2.39 -0.54
C ASP A 507 -19.45 1.45 -1.70
N LYS A 508 -20.34 1.26 -2.68
CA LYS A 508 -20.10 0.41 -3.86
C LYS A 508 -19.13 1.02 -4.87
N LYS A 509 -18.98 2.35 -4.87
CA LYS A 509 -18.10 3.08 -5.80
C LYS A 509 -16.68 3.25 -5.24
N ASN A 510 -16.55 3.33 -3.92
CA ASN A 510 -15.28 3.49 -3.21
C ASN A 510 -15.33 2.70 -1.92
N ASP A 511 -14.28 1.96 -1.56
CA ASP A 511 -14.23 1.15 -0.32
C ASP A 511 -14.08 1.98 0.99
N THR A 512 -14.88 3.05 1.16
CA THR A 512 -15.17 3.62 2.47
C THR A 512 -16.04 2.62 3.24
N ILE A 513 -15.54 2.13 4.37
CA ILE A 513 -16.15 1.06 5.18
C ILE A 513 -16.70 1.63 6.48
N SER A 514 -17.92 1.25 6.87
CA SER A 514 -18.52 1.66 8.15
C SER A 514 -17.75 1.11 9.36
N GLN A 515 -17.91 1.74 10.52
CA GLN A 515 -17.64 1.08 11.79
C GLN A 515 -18.54 -0.16 11.98
N GLU A 516 -18.27 -0.98 13.00
CA GLU A 516 -19.08 -2.17 13.29
C GLU A 516 -20.40 -1.77 13.96
N TYR A 517 -21.53 -2.13 13.35
CA TYR A 517 -22.87 -1.91 13.89
C TYR A 517 -23.50 -3.23 14.34
N SER A 518 -24.50 -3.15 15.21
CA SER A 518 -25.30 -4.31 15.64
C SER A 518 -26.78 -3.99 15.71
N LYS A 519 -27.61 -4.91 15.24
CA LYS A 519 -29.09 -4.81 15.20
C LYS A 519 -29.67 -6.10 15.75
N THR A 520 -30.71 -6.00 16.58
CA THR A 520 -31.33 -7.17 17.24
C THR A 520 -32.73 -7.40 16.68
N ILE A 521 -32.95 -8.58 16.12
CA ILE A 521 -34.28 -9.09 15.76
C ILE A 521 -34.81 -9.85 16.98
N ASN A 522 -36.05 -9.57 17.37
CA ASN A 522 -36.71 -10.12 18.54
C ASN A 522 -38.01 -10.87 18.17
N SER A 523 -38.69 -11.45 19.17
CA SER A 523 -39.98 -12.14 18.98
C SER A 523 -39.88 -13.41 18.10
N PHE A 524 -38.74 -14.11 18.17
CA PHE A 524 -38.65 -15.50 17.71
C PHE A 524 -39.53 -16.42 18.57
N LYS A 525 -39.87 -17.59 18.03
CA LYS A 525 -40.54 -18.65 18.81
C LYS A 525 -39.71 -18.98 20.05
N THR A 526 -40.41 -19.22 21.15
CA THR A 526 -39.83 -19.76 22.40
C THR A 526 -40.48 -21.11 22.72
N SER A 527 -39.81 -21.89 23.57
CA SER A 527 -40.32 -23.14 24.11
C SER A 527 -39.87 -23.35 25.56
N THR A 528 -40.56 -24.26 26.24
CA THR A 528 -40.28 -24.80 27.58
C THR A 528 -39.89 -26.29 27.55
N ASP A 529 -39.62 -26.87 26.38
CA ASP A 529 -39.27 -28.29 26.21
C ASP A 529 -38.07 -28.68 27.11
N ASN A 530 -38.13 -29.88 27.70
CA ASN A 530 -37.13 -30.45 28.62
C ASN A 530 -36.86 -29.66 29.93
N ILE A 531 -37.46 -28.48 30.14
CA ILE A 531 -37.29 -27.70 31.39
C ILE A 531 -37.90 -28.42 32.61
N ALA A 532 -38.90 -29.27 32.40
CA ALA A 532 -39.46 -30.12 33.45
C ALA A 532 -38.48 -31.22 33.91
N ASP A 533 -37.67 -31.75 32.98
CA ASP A 533 -36.81 -32.92 33.21
C ASP A 533 -35.39 -32.55 33.65
N PHE A 534 -34.88 -31.38 33.27
CA PHE A 534 -33.52 -30.94 33.55
C PHE A 534 -33.43 -29.50 34.09
N SER A 535 -32.39 -29.24 34.86
CA SER A 535 -31.92 -27.91 35.26
C SER A 535 -30.87 -27.43 34.23
N TYR A 536 -30.79 -26.12 33.99
CA TYR A 536 -29.78 -25.56 33.10
C TYR A 536 -29.39 -24.12 33.45
N GLU A 537 -28.19 -23.75 33.04
CA GLU A 537 -27.64 -22.39 33.08
C GLU A 537 -27.47 -21.86 31.65
N ILE A 538 -27.52 -20.52 31.50
CA ILE A 538 -27.14 -19.85 30.25
C ILE A 538 -25.64 -19.58 30.27
N ILE A 539 -24.92 -20.23 29.36
CA ILE A 539 -23.51 -19.98 29.08
C ILE A 539 -23.35 -19.21 27.78
N GLU A 540 -22.18 -18.62 27.57
CA GLU A 540 -21.79 -18.07 26.28
C GLU A 540 -20.88 -19.05 25.54
N HIS A 541 -21.19 -19.34 24.29
CA HIS A 541 -20.44 -20.25 23.43
C HIS A 541 -20.36 -19.65 22.02
N ASN A 542 -19.16 -19.34 21.56
CA ASN A 542 -18.90 -18.72 20.25
C ASN A 542 -19.78 -17.48 19.97
N GLY A 543 -20.02 -16.66 21.00
CA GLY A 543 -20.87 -15.46 20.96
C GLY A 543 -22.39 -15.72 21.04
N HIS A 544 -22.84 -16.97 21.01
CA HIS A 544 -24.24 -17.32 21.25
C HIS A 544 -24.51 -17.54 22.74
N LYS A 545 -25.71 -17.19 23.20
CA LYS A 545 -26.26 -17.73 24.44
C LYS A 545 -26.73 -19.16 24.20
N ALA A 546 -26.20 -20.09 24.98
CA ALA A 546 -26.43 -21.53 24.88
C ALA A 546 -26.70 -22.12 26.26
N ALA A 547 -27.22 -23.35 26.31
CA ALA A 547 -27.51 -24.03 27.56
C ALA A 547 -26.37 -24.97 28.01
N PHE A 548 -26.11 -24.93 29.32
CA PHE A 548 -25.35 -25.92 30.07
C PHE A 548 -26.33 -26.69 30.96
N LEU A 549 -26.53 -27.99 30.74
CA LEU A 549 -27.36 -28.80 31.65
C LEU A 549 -26.54 -29.12 32.91
N ASN A 550 -26.97 -28.63 34.06
CA ASN A 550 -26.22 -28.74 35.32
C ASN A 550 -26.76 -29.83 36.26
N ASP A 551 -28.05 -30.18 36.17
CA ASP A 551 -28.72 -31.18 37.02
C ASP A 551 -29.96 -31.82 36.31
N ARG A 552 -30.44 -32.97 36.81
CA ARG A 552 -31.56 -33.75 36.26
C ARG A 552 -32.69 -33.90 37.28
N LYS A 553 -33.79 -33.18 37.05
CA LYS A 553 -35.02 -33.19 37.86
C LYS A 553 -35.81 -34.50 37.73
N ASN A 554 -36.03 -34.98 36.50
CA ASN A 554 -36.79 -36.21 36.26
C ASN A 554 -35.84 -37.41 36.27
N LEU A 555 -35.77 -38.08 37.42
CA LEU A 555 -34.90 -39.24 37.65
C LEU A 555 -35.23 -40.46 36.76
N THR A 556 -36.35 -40.44 36.02
CA THR A 556 -36.72 -41.49 35.04
C THR A 556 -36.23 -41.21 33.61
N VAL A 557 -35.63 -40.05 33.33
CA VAL A 557 -35.12 -39.69 31.99
C VAL A 557 -33.64 -40.03 31.90
N PHE A 558 -33.24 -40.72 30.81
CA PHE A 558 -31.86 -41.17 30.59
C PHE A 558 -31.30 -40.76 29.21
N LYS A 559 -32.13 -40.13 28.37
CA LYS A 559 -31.70 -39.46 27.14
C LYS A 559 -31.47 -37.99 27.48
N VAL A 560 -30.29 -37.47 27.21
CA VAL A 560 -29.87 -36.11 27.53
C VAL A 560 -30.05 -35.25 26.27
N PRO A 561 -30.93 -34.23 26.31
CA PRO A 561 -31.38 -33.56 25.10
C PRO A 561 -30.39 -32.52 24.59
N ALA A 562 -30.30 -32.36 23.26
CA ALA A 562 -29.46 -31.34 22.61
C ALA A 562 -30.10 -29.95 22.58
N LYS A 563 -31.31 -29.81 23.13
CA LYS A 563 -32.12 -28.58 23.17
C LYS A 563 -32.87 -28.50 24.51
N ILE A 564 -32.91 -27.32 25.13
CA ILE A 564 -33.72 -27.08 26.32
C ILE A 564 -34.33 -25.67 26.28
N GLY A 565 -35.63 -25.60 26.53
CA GLY A 565 -36.41 -24.40 26.33
C GLY A 565 -36.21 -23.81 24.94
N SER A 566 -35.62 -22.61 24.89
CA SER A 566 -35.36 -21.85 23.65
C SER A 566 -33.87 -21.82 23.26
N PHE A 567 -33.07 -22.79 23.74
CA PHE A 567 -31.61 -22.82 23.56
C PHE A 567 -31.11 -24.20 23.11
N LYS A 568 -30.01 -24.23 22.35
CA LYS A 568 -29.21 -25.44 22.11
C LYS A 568 -28.40 -25.78 23.36
N VAL A 569 -28.37 -27.05 23.74
CA VAL A 569 -27.48 -27.58 24.78
C VAL A 569 -26.13 -27.90 24.14
N ILE A 570 -25.09 -27.21 24.61
CA ILE A 570 -23.71 -27.42 24.12
C ILE A 570 -22.88 -28.20 25.13
N LYS A 571 -23.19 -28.07 26.43
CA LYS A 571 -22.39 -28.60 27.54
C LYS A 571 -23.28 -29.34 28.54
N VAL A 572 -22.76 -30.43 29.12
CA VAL A 572 -23.44 -31.18 30.19
C VAL A 572 -22.55 -31.42 31.41
N GLY A 573 -23.15 -31.22 32.58
CA GLY A 573 -22.57 -31.44 33.91
C GLY A 573 -22.98 -32.81 34.47
N THR A 574 -23.16 -32.90 35.79
CA THR A 574 -23.47 -34.16 36.49
C THR A 574 -24.97 -34.38 36.55
N LEU A 575 -25.48 -35.17 35.60
CA LEU A 575 -26.91 -35.47 35.44
C LEU A 575 -27.31 -36.83 36.05
N PHE A 576 -26.33 -37.68 36.34
CA PHE A 576 -26.54 -39.03 36.88
C PHE A 576 -25.60 -39.26 38.07
N SER A 577 -25.95 -38.70 39.23
CA SER A 577 -25.29 -39.02 40.51
C SER A 577 -26.07 -40.09 41.25
N ASN A 578 -25.42 -41.22 41.60
CA ASN A 578 -25.94 -42.29 42.45
C ASN A 578 -27.43 -42.59 42.22
N VAL A 579 -27.77 -43.01 41.00
CA VAL A 579 -29.16 -43.25 40.57
C VAL A 579 -29.78 -44.36 41.44
N VAL A 580 -30.90 -44.08 42.11
CA VAL A 580 -31.58 -45.04 43.00
C VAL A 580 -31.96 -46.34 42.28
N ASN A 581 -31.82 -47.50 42.94
CA ASN A 581 -32.11 -48.82 42.39
C ASN A 581 -33.62 -49.10 42.18
N ASN A 582 -34.21 -48.44 41.19
CA ASN A 582 -35.53 -48.79 40.61
C ASN A 582 -35.40 -49.85 39.49
N SER A 583 -34.18 -50.11 39.03
CA SER A 583 -33.78 -51.14 38.07
C SER A 583 -32.29 -51.36 38.27
N SER A 584 -31.81 -52.60 38.29
CA SER A 584 -30.42 -52.90 38.67
C SER A 584 -29.36 -52.23 37.79
N LEU A 585 -29.72 -51.95 36.52
CA LEU A 585 -28.89 -51.27 35.53
C LEU A 585 -29.63 -50.12 34.85
N TYR A 586 -28.87 -49.16 34.31
CA TYR A 586 -29.37 -48.14 33.38
C TYR A 586 -28.34 -47.85 32.27
N GLY A 587 -28.77 -47.16 31.21
CA GLY A 587 -27.90 -46.71 30.13
C GLY A 587 -28.25 -45.28 29.70
N VAL A 588 -27.26 -44.50 29.27
CA VAL A 588 -27.36 -43.05 29.01
C VAL A 588 -27.01 -42.72 27.56
N ILE A 589 -27.76 -41.80 26.96
CA ILE A 589 -27.56 -41.37 25.57
C ILE A 589 -27.57 -39.84 25.51
N LEU A 590 -26.57 -39.24 24.89
CA LEU A 590 -26.54 -37.80 24.60
C LEU A 590 -26.99 -37.57 23.14
N GLU A 591 -27.79 -36.53 22.91
CA GLU A 591 -28.25 -36.17 21.56
C GLU A 591 -27.25 -35.34 20.75
N GLU A 592 -27.29 -35.50 19.42
CA GLU A 592 -26.48 -34.77 18.46
C GLU A 592 -26.73 -33.24 18.56
N GLY A 593 -25.66 -32.49 18.79
CA GLY A 593 -25.67 -31.06 19.12
C GLY A 593 -24.83 -30.73 20.36
N ILE A 594 -24.76 -31.65 21.33
CA ILE A 594 -23.93 -31.53 22.54
C ILE A 594 -22.45 -31.69 22.18
N GLN A 595 -21.57 -30.81 22.68
CA GLN A 595 -20.14 -30.77 22.33
C GLN A 595 -19.21 -31.06 23.53
N GLU A 596 -19.63 -30.73 24.75
CA GLU A 596 -18.78 -30.82 25.95
C GLU A 596 -19.42 -31.66 27.06
N VAL A 597 -18.64 -32.58 27.64
CA VAL A 597 -18.99 -33.32 28.87
C VAL A 597 -18.04 -32.92 29.99
N SER A 598 -18.57 -32.40 31.10
CA SER A 598 -17.74 -31.98 32.24
C SER A 598 -17.55 -33.10 33.29
N ASN A 599 -18.64 -33.71 33.75
CA ASN A 599 -18.61 -34.89 34.63
C ASN A 599 -19.98 -35.59 34.59
N LEU A 600 -20.26 -36.42 33.58
CA LEU A 600 -21.65 -36.85 33.31
C LEU A 600 -22.28 -37.67 34.44
N ILE A 601 -21.50 -38.61 34.99
CA ILE A 601 -21.97 -39.64 35.93
C ILE A 601 -21.10 -39.66 37.19
N ILE A 602 -21.74 -39.82 38.36
CA ILE A 602 -21.11 -40.26 39.61
C ILE A 602 -21.78 -41.58 39.99
N SER A 603 -21.00 -42.64 40.20
CA SER A 603 -21.52 -43.99 40.43
C SER A 603 -20.74 -44.79 41.47
N THR A 604 -21.40 -45.82 42.01
CA THR A 604 -20.90 -46.72 43.04
C THR A 604 -21.45 -48.12 42.80
N ASP A 605 -20.74 -49.15 43.27
CA ASP A 605 -21.14 -50.55 43.14
C ASP A 605 -22.04 -51.06 44.30
N ASN A 606 -22.58 -50.17 45.15
CA ASN A 606 -23.54 -50.55 46.18
C ASN A 606 -24.93 -50.88 45.59
N ILE A 607 -25.08 -52.12 45.14
CA ILE A 607 -26.28 -52.66 44.48
C ILE A 607 -27.56 -52.60 45.33
N ASN A 608 -27.46 -52.45 46.65
CA ASN A 608 -28.63 -52.38 47.54
C ASN A 608 -29.30 -51.00 47.53
N GLU A 609 -28.56 -49.95 47.17
CA GLU A 609 -29.04 -48.55 47.14
C GLU A 609 -29.18 -48.02 45.70
N TYR A 610 -28.25 -48.37 44.81
CA TYR A 610 -28.08 -47.67 43.53
C TYR A 610 -28.08 -48.60 42.31
N ALA A 611 -28.81 -48.16 41.28
CA ALA A 611 -28.72 -48.66 39.91
C ALA A 611 -27.35 -48.33 39.32
N ARG A 612 -26.79 -49.23 38.50
CA ARG A 612 -25.44 -49.07 37.94
C ARG A 612 -25.46 -48.79 36.44
N ILE A 613 -24.46 -48.03 35.99
CA ILE A 613 -24.32 -47.65 34.58
C ILE A 613 -23.82 -48.85 33.76
N ALA A 614 -24.59 -49.26 32.77
CA ALA A 614 -24.30 -50.39 31.89
C ALA A 614 -23.84 -49.98 30.49
N ALA A 615 -24.37 -48.88 29.95
CA ALA A 615 -24.07 -48.44 28.59
C ALA A 615 -24.13 -46.93 28.41
N ILE A 616 -23.21 -46.36 27.62
CA ILE A 616 -23.21 -44.95 27.24
C ILE A 616 -23.08 -44.81 25.71
N LYS A 617 -23.86 -43.88 25.13
CA LYS A 617 -23.71 -43.41 23.74
C LYS A 617 -23.44 -41.91 23.73
N LEU A 618 -22.33 -41.53 23.10
CA LEU A 618 -21.90 -40.14 22.89
C LEU A 618 -22.09 -39.73 21.41
N PRO A 619 -22.66 -38.54 21.13
CA PRO A 619 -22.92 -38.05 19.78
C PRO A 619 -21.62 -37.65 19.05
N LYS A 620 -21.71 -37.49 17.73
CA LYS A 620 -20.57 -37.09 16.88
C LYS A 620 -20.17 -35.64 17.12
N THR A 621 -21.06 -34.79 17.62
CA THR A 621 -20.71 -33.41 18.02
C THR A 621 -19.77 -33.31 19.22
N ILE A 622 -19.52 -34.37 20.01
CA ILE A 622 -18.62 -34.27 21.17
C ILE A 622 -17.19 -33.94 20.72
N LYS A 623 -16.64 -32.86 21.29
CA LYS A 623 -15.25 -32.42 21.09
C LYS A 623 -14.42 -32.45 22.37
N LYS A 624 -15.04 -32.37 23.54
CA LYS A 624 -14.33 -32.32 24.83
C LYS A 624 -15.00 -33.17 25.91
N ILE A 625 -14.19 -33.94 26.64
CA ILE A 625 -14.58 -34.71 27.82
C ILE A 625 -13.60 -34.39 28.95
N ASN A 626 -14.06 -33.75 30.02
CA ASN A 626 -13.27 -33.59 31.24
C ASN A 626 -13.27 -34.91 32.02
N SER A 627 -14.43 -35.32 32.54
CA SER A 627 -14.67 -36.69 33.02
C SER A 627 -16.00 -37.21 32.48
N LEU A 628 -16.09 -38.52 32.19
CA LEU A 628 -17.35 -39.15 31.79
C LEU A 628 -18.03 -39.84 32.99
N ILE A 629 -17.35 -40.81 33.62
CA ILE A 629 -17.81 -41.49 34.84
C ILE A 629 -16.79 -41.28 35.96
N ASN A 630 -17.27 -40.86 37.13
CA ASN A 630 -16.50 -40.78 38.37
C ASN A 630 -17.03 -41.79 39.40
N GLY A 631 -16.14 -42.40 40.18
CA GLY A 631 -16.47 -43.57 41.01
C GLY A 631 -16.47 -44.90 40.23
N ASP A 632 -17.08 -45.93 40.81
CA ASP A 632 -17.05 -47.30 40.30
C ASP A 632 -18.01 -47.52 39.12
N SER A 633 -17.63 -48.42 38.21
CA SER A 633 -18.29 -48.66 36.94
C SER A 633 -18.25 -50.15 36.55
N SER A 634 -18.19 -51.10 37.51
CA SER A 634 -18.03 -52.54 37.23
C SER A 634 -19.08 -53.11 36.27
N ALA A 635 -20.32 -52.61 36.33
CA ALA A 635 -21.42 -53.01 35.45
C ALA A 635 -21.36 -52.40 34.03
N LEU A 636 -20.37 -51.57 33.73
CA LEU A 636 -20.21 -50.97 32.41
C LEU A 636 -19.83 -52.06 31.39
N ALA A 637 -20.72 -52.23 30.42
CA ALA A 637 -20.61 -53.20 29.33
C ALA A 637 -20.31 -52.54 27.98
N TYR A 638 -20.68 -51.26 27.81
CA TYR A 638 -20.62 -50.60 26.51
C TYR A 638 -20.34 -49.09 26.58
N LEU A 639 -19.40 -48.61 25.75
CA LEU A 639 -19.21 -47.19 25.47
C LEU A 639 -19.07 -46.98 23.96
N GLU A 640 -19.96 -46.16 23.40
CA GLU A 640 -19.92 -45.72 22.00
C GLU A 640 -19.60 -44.22 21.91
N MET A 641 -18.61 -43.87 21.11
CA MET A 641 -18.17 -42.50 20.86
C MET A 641 -17.45 -42.38 19.49
N TYR A 642 -17.15 -41.16 19.06
CA TYR A 642 -16.56 -40.90 17.74
C TYR A 642 -15.06 -40.54 17.80
N ASP A 643 -14.35 -40.76 16.69
CA ASP A 643 -12.91 -40.53 16.55
C ASP A 643 -12.48 -39.04 16.44
N ASN A 644 -13.42 -38.10 16.49
CA ASN A 644 -13.21 -36.66 16.39
C ASN A 644 -13.19 -35.89 17.74
N VAL A 645 -13.26 -36.60 18.88
CA VAL A 645 -13.11 -35.98 20.21
C VAL A 645 -11.69 -35.46 20.38
N GLU A 646 -11.54 -34.14 20.49
CA GLU A 646 -10.26 -33.44 20.46
C GLU A 646 -9.52 -33.46 21.79
N THR A 647 -10.26 -33.46 22.90
CA THR A 647 -9.67 -33.46 24.24
C THR A 647 -10.39 -34.40 25.20
N ILE A 648 -9.61 -35.25 25.86
CA ILE A 648 -10.02 -35.97 27.08
C ILE A 648 -9.03 -35.56 28.17
N GLU A 649 -9.49 -34.80 29.16
CA GLU A 649 -8.60 -34.13 30.14
C GLU A 649 -8.37 -34.97 31.41
N GLY A 650 -9.45 -35.53 31.96
CA GLY A 650 -9.48 -36.43 33.12
C GLY A 650 -9.71 -37.88 32.72
N GLN A 651 -10.76 -38.53 33.27
CA GLN A 651 -11.00 -39.97 33.11
C GLN A 651 -12.29 -40.32 32.36
N LEU A 652 -12.28 -41.41 31.60
CA LEU A 652 -13.50 -41.97 31.02
C LEU A 652 -14.29 -42.79 32.06
N PHE A 653 -13.67 -43.82 32.65
CA PHE A 653 -14.27 -44.68 33.67
C PHE A 653 -13.18 -45.43 34.45
N SER A 654 -13.47 -45.83 35.69
CA SER A 654 -12.45 -46.41 36.58
C SER A 654 -12.41 -47.94 36.53
N THR A 655 -13.56 -48.61 36.55
CA THR A 655 -13.71 -50.07 36.51
C THR A 655 -14.72 -50.47 35.41
N PHE A 656 -14.73 -51.74 35.01
CA PHE A 656 -15.60 -52.31 33.98
C PHE A 656 -15.58 -53.85 34.07
N CYS A 657 -16.51 -54.54 33.40
CA CYS A 657 -16.59 -56.00 33.44
C CYS A 657 -15.69 -56.65 32.35
N ASN A 658 -14.74 -57.49 32.76
CA ASN A 658 -13.72 -58.11 31.89
C ASN A 658 -13.49 -59.61 32.13
N TYR A 659 -14.38 -60.28 32.88
CA TYR A 659 -14.25 -61.68 33.27
C TYR A 659 -15.28 -62.61 32.60
N ILE A 660 -15.85 -62.19 31.47
CA ILE A 660 -16.83 -62.94 30.67
C ILE A 660 -16.21 -63.33 29.33
N ASN A 661 -16.22 -64.62 28.97
CA ASN A 661 -15.71 -65.09 27.68
C ASN A 661 -16.53 -64.51 26.52
N LYS A 662 -15.89 -64.26 25.38
CA LYS A 662 -16.50 -63.61 24.20
C LYS A 662 -17.78 -64.30 23.68
N SER A 663 -17.97 -65.58 23.96
CA SER A 663 -19.14 -66.40 23.62
C SER A 663 -20.32 -66.29 24.59
N ASP A 664 -20.06 -65.89 25.84
CA ASP A 664 -20.96 -66.08 26.96
C ASP A 664 -21.87 -64.87 27.14
N ASP A 665 -23.00 -65.04 27.82
CA ASP A 665 -23.91 -63.90 28.04
C ASP A 665 -23.32 -62.90 29.02
N TYR A 666 -23.57 -61.60 28.77
CA TYR A 666 -23.14 -60.53 29.66
C TYR A 666 -23.85 -60.59 31.02
N LYS A 667 -23.07 -60.67 32.11
CA LYS A 667 -23.50 -60.67 33.52
C LYS A 667 -22.82 -59.51 34.27
N ALA A 668 -23.58 -58.52 34.71
CA ALA A 668 -23.03 -57.42 35.50
C ALA A 668 -22.52 -57.91 36.87
N GLU A 669 -21.46 -57.28 37.40
CA GLU A 669 -20.81 -57.71 38.66
C GLU A 669 -21.83 -57.84 39.79
N GLY A 670 -21.85 -58.97 40.51
CA GLY A 670 -22.84 -59.19 41.57
C GLY A 670 -24.29 -59.29 41.08
N THR A 671 -24.53 -59.75 39.85
CA THR A 671 -25.87 -60.16 39.37
C THR A 671 -25.83 -61.53 38.70
N ASP A 672 -26.84 -62.36 38.99
CA ASP A 672 -26.91 -63.73 38.45
C ASP A 672 -27.58 -63.81 37.05
N SER A 673 -28.40 -62.80 36.72
CA SER A 673 -29.11 -62.68 35.44
C SER A 673 -28.18 -62.28 34.29
N SER A 674 -28.46 -62.77 33.08
CA SER A 674 -27.91 -62.26 31.83
C SER A 674 -28.89 -61.42 30.98
N THR A 675 -30.14 -61.30 31.43
CA THR A 675 -31.22 -60.58 30.73
C THR A 675 -31.62 -59.32 31.48
N TYR A 676 -31.76 -58.21 30.77
CA TYR A 676 -31.98 -56.87 31.34
C TYR A 676 -33.13 -56.11 30.64
N TYR A 677 -33.68 -55.11 31.34
CA TYR A 677 -34.97 -54.47 31.00
C TYR A 677 -34.96 -52.93 31.14
N PHE A 678 -33.79 -52.28 31.12
CA PHE A 678 -33.69 -50.85 31.41
C PHE A 678 -34.25 -49.97 30.27
N LYS A 679 -34.76 -48.78 30.62
CA LYS A 679 -35.64 -47.93 29.77
C LYS A 679 -35.13 -47.60 28.36
N LEU A 680 -33.81 -47.63 28.11
CA LEU A 680 -33.18 -47.34 26.81
C LEU A 680 -32.52 -48.56 26.14
N ILE A 681 -32.70 -49.79 26.63
CA ILE A 681 -31.91 -50.95 26.21
C ILE A 681 -31.99 -51.27 24.69
N ASN A 682 -33.10 -50.95 24.03
CA ASN A 682 -33.28 -51.11 22.58
C ASN A 682 -32.32 -50.23 21.75
N GLU A 683 -31.92 -49.07 22.25
CA GLU A 683 -30.96 -48.17 21.58
C GLU A 683 -29.53 -48.75 21.61
N PHE A 684 -29.24 -49.64 22.56
CA PHE A 684 -27.95 -50.29 22.76
C PHE A 684 -27.84 -51.68 22.11
N HIS A 685 -28.65 -51.95 21.08
CA HIS A 685 -28.64 -53.23 20.35
C HIS A 685 -27.28 -53.60 19.71
N ASN A 686 -26.35 -52.64 19.55
CA ASN A 686 -24.95 -52.88 19.15
C ASN A 686 -24.13 -53.73 20.14
N PHE A 687 -24.66 -53.94 21.35
CA PHE A 687 -24.12 -54.84 22.38
C PHE A 687 -25.20 -55.80 22.91
N PHE A 688 -26.37 -55.27 23.29
CA PHE A 688 -27.53 -56.05 23.73
C PHE A 688 -28.32 -56.59 22.52
N THR A 689 -27.65 -57.42 21.72
CA THR A 689 -28.10 -57.88 20.39
C THR A 689 -29.29 -58.82 20.46
N VAL A 690 -29.32 -59.74 21.42
CA VAL A 690 -30.35 -60.78 21.56
C VAL A 690 -31.56 -60.22 22.30
N LEU A 691 -32.74 -60.33 21.68
CA LEU A 691 -34.04 -60.03 22.30
C LEU A 691 -34.64 -61.33 22.85
N THR A 692 -35.05 -61.33 24.12
CA THR A 692 -35.70 -62.47 24.76
C THR A 692 -37.23 -62.40 24.63
N THR A 693 -37.92 -63.52 24.89
CA THR A 693 -39.38 -63.66 24.69
C THR A 693 -40.23 -62.76 25.60
N ASP A 694 -39.65 -62.28 26.69
CA ASP A 694 -40.18 -61.33 27.67
C ASP A 694 -39.80 -59.87 27.38
N LEU A 695 -39.31 -59.58 26.16
CA LEU A 695 -38.83 -58.27 25.69
C LEU A 695 -37.58 -57.73 26.40
N GLY A 696 -36.95 -58.54 27.25
CA GLY A 696 -35.60 -58.27 27.76
C GLY A 696 -34.54 -58.37 26.65
N ARG A 697 -33.31 -57.97 26.97
CA ARG A 697 -32.16 -58.20 26.08
C ARG A 697 -30.94 -58.75 26.82
N GLN A 698 -30.15 -59.53 26.08
CA GLN A 698 -28.88 -60.09 26.51
C GLN A 698 -27.74 -59.53 25.66
N GLY A 699 -26.60 -59.26 26.29
CA GLY A 699 -25.34 -58.94 25.62
C GLY A 699 -24.42 -60.17 25.53
N LYS A 700 -23.32 -60.06 24.80
CA LYS A 700 -22.31 -61.13 24.68
C LYS A 700 -20.91 -60.63 25.01
N GLY A 701 -20.16 -61.43 25.77
CA GLY A 701 -18.79 -61.14 26.17
C GLY A 701 -18.64 -60.10 27.27
N SER A 702 -17.39 -59.67 27.46
CA SER A 702 -16.97 -58.58 28.36
C SER A 702 -17.26 -57.18 27.77
N PHE A 703 -16.85 -56.13 28.48
CA PHE A 703 -16.95 -54.73 28.03
C PHE A 703 -16.48 -54.52 26.58
N LYS A 704 -17.27 -53.78 25.81
CA LYS A 704 -17.00 -53.42 24.40
C LYS A 704 -16.89 -51.90 24.25
N PHE A 705 -15.70 -51.45 23.83
CA PHE A 705 -15.49 -50.10 23.32
C PHE A 705 -15.95 -50.04 21.85
N ASN A 706 -16.72 -49.03 21.46
CA ASN A 706 -17.13 -48.80 20.07
C ASN A 706 -16.70 -47.39 19.63
N LEU A 707 -15.55 -47.30 18.97
CA LEU A 707 -15.05 -46.05 18.39
C LEU A 707 -15.52 -45.94 16.93
N LEU A 708 -16.45 -45.02 16.68
CA LEU A 708 -17.06 -44.78 15.37
C LEU A 708 -16.27 -43.75 14.55
N GLU A 709 -16.28 -43.90 13.23
CA GLU A 709 -15.70 -42.90 12.34
C GLU A 709 -16.59 -41.65 12.25
N SER A 710 -16.02 -40.49 12.54
CA SER A 710 -16.71 -39.20 12.35
C SER A 710 -16.82 -38.80 10.88
N GLY A 711 -15.93 -39.28 10.02
CA GLY A 711 -15.75 -38.77 8.66
C GLY A 711 -15.04 -37.40 8.60
N GLU A 712 -14.52 -36.87 9.72
CA GLU A 712 -13.59 -35.74 9.68
C GLU A 712 -12.22 -36.19 9.17
N ALA A 713 -11.60 -35.42 8.26
CA ALA A 713 -10.33 -35.80 7.62
C ALA A 713 -9.16 -35.97 8.60
N ASN A 714 -9.21 -35.31 9.76
CA ASN A 714 -8.18 -35.31 10.79
C ASN A 714 -8.68 -35.98 12.08
N LYS A 715 -8.72 -37.32 12.08
CA LYS A 715 -9.05 -38.13 13.27
C LYS A 715 -8.21 -37.69 14.48
N LYS A 716 -8.81 -37.69 15.66
CA LYS A 716 -8.24 -37.23 16.93
C LYS A 716 -7.94 -38.38 17.88
N LEU A 717 -8.77 -39.42 17.85
CA LEU A 717 -8.60 -40.68 18.57
C LEU A 717 -8.35 -41.84 17.60
N LYS A 718 -7.80 -42.94 18.12
CA LYS A 718 -7.83 -44.28 17.51
C LYS A 718 -7.96 -45.35 18.59
N LEU A 719 -8.46 -46.51 18.21
CA LEU A 719 -8.46 -47.71 19.05
C LEU A 719 -7.40 -48.66 18.50
N ASN A 720 -6.35 -48.88 19.28
CA ASN A 720 -5.20 -49.70 18.93
C ASN A 720 -5.32 -51.07 19.62
N HIS A 721 -5.25 -52.15 18.85
CA HIS A 721 -5.36 -53.52 19.35
C HIS A 721 -3.98 -54.16 19.33
N ALA A 722 -3.32 -54.18 20.49
CA ALA A 722 -1.98 -54.74 20.65
C ALA A 722 -2.04 -55.92 21.63
N SER A 723 -1.63 -57.10 21.16
CA SER A 723 -1.84 -58.39 21.85
C SER A 723 -3.32 -58.63 22.20
N GLU A 724 -3.63 -58.79 23.48
CA GLU A 724 -4.95 -59.13 24.02
C GLU A 724 -5.63 -57.93 24.71
N PHE A 725 -5.03 -56.74 24.59
CA PHE A 725 -5.49 -55.47 25.14
C PHE A 725 -5.92 -54.52 24.02
N SER A 726 -6.82 -53.59 24.35
CA SER A 726 -7.25 -52.50 23.45
C SER A 726 -6.97 -51.15 24.10
N PHE A 727 -6.27 -50.28 23.40
CA PHE A 727 -5.82 -48.98 23.88
C PHE A 727 -6.54 -47.87 23.11
N LEU A 728 -7.35 -47.08 23.81
CA LEU A 728 -7.87 -45.82 23.28
C LEU A 728 -6.79 -44.75 23.46
N GLU A 729 -6.23 -44.32 22.35
CA GLU A 729 -5.08 -43.42 22.30
C GLU A 729 -5.33 -42.26 21.32
N SER A 730 -4.55 -41.19 21.43
CA SER A 730 -4.58 -40.09 20.46
C SER A 730 -4.16 -40.59 19.07
N SER A 731 -4.62 -39.95 18.01
CA SER A 731 -4.34 -40.37 16.63
C SER A 731 -2.84 -40.36 16.26
N ASN A 732 -2.02 -39.59 16.99
CA ASN A 732 -0.55 -39.60 16.88
C ASN A 732 0.15 -40.63 17.80
N GLY A 733 -0.58 -41.32 18.69
CA GLY A 733 -0.05 -42.33 19.62
C GLY A 733 0.69 -41.77 20.84
N GLU A 734 0.64 -40.46 21.11
CA GLU A 734 1.36 -39.84 22.24
C GLU A 734 0.61 -39.88 23.57
N VAL A 735 -0.73 -40.03 23.56
CA VAL A 735 -1.57 -39.96 24.76
C VAL A 735 -2.42 -41.23 24.89
N LEU A 736 -2.35 -41.90 26.05
CA LEU A 736 -3.28 -42.98 26.42
C LEU A 736 -4.45 -42.43 27.24
N TYR A 737 -5.67 -42.67 26.77
CA TYR A 737 -6.91 -42.26 27.44
C TYR A 737 -7.55 -43.39 28.25
N LYS A 738 -7.55 -44.63 27.71
CA LYS A 738 -8.01 -45.84 28.43
C LYS A 738 -7.40 -47.11 27.81
N ALA A 739 -6.97 -48.06 28.62
CA ALA A 739 -6.72 -49.44 28.22
C ALA A 739 -7.87 -50.34 28.73
N VAL A 740 -8.25 -51.34 27.95
CA VAL A 740 -9.24 -52.36 28.32
C VAL A 740 -8.83 -53.76 27.85
N ASP A 741 -9.31 -54.78 28.56
CA ASP A 741 -9.02 -56.20 28.39
C ASP A 741 -10.31 -57.05 28.33
N ASN A 742 -10.16 -58.37 28.19
CA ASN A 742 -11.25 -59.35 28.08
C ASN A 742 -10.90 -60.62 28.88
N ASN A 743 -11.82 -61.58 29.01
CA ASN A 743 -11.60 -62.74 29.89
C ASN A 743 -10.51 -63.70 29.39
N GLU A 744 -10.18 -63.66 28.10
CA GLU A 744 -9.13 -64.49 27.52
C GLU A 744 -7.72 -63.87 27.69
N THR A 745 -7.61 -62.55 27.91
CA THR A 745 -6.33 -61.82 28.11
C THR A 745 -5.42 -62.43 29.19
N THR A 746 -4.11 -62.38 28.99
CA THR A 746 -3.09 -62.83 29.94
C THR A 746 -3.11 -61.99 31.23
N ILE A 747 -2.96 -62.64 32.39
CA ILE A 747 -2.95 -61.99 33.72
C ILE A 747 -1.66 -61.23 34.04
N ASP A 748 -0.59 -61.49 33.28
CA ASP A 748 0.71 -60.86 33.41
C ASP A 748 0.88 -59.77 32.34
N PHE A 749 1.07 -58.52 32.76
CA PHE A 749 1.30 -57.38 31.88
C PHE A 749 2.78 -56.97 31.88
N SER A 750 3.44 -57.03 30.73
CA SER A 750 4.86 -56.66 30.56
C SER A 750 5.12 -55.79 29.31
N GLN A 751 4.08 -55.12 28.82
CA GLN A 751 4.16 -54.37 27.56
C GLN A 751 4.79 -52.99 27.76
N GLN A 752 5.77 -52.68 26.91
CA GLN A 752 6.33 -51.34 26.75
C GLN A 752 5.28 -50.40 26.14
N LEU A 753 4.90 -49.35 26.88
CA LEU A 753 3.93 -48.36 26.42
C LEU A 753 4.65 -47.05 26.04
N GLY A 754 4.65 -46.72 24.76
CA GLY A 754 5.40 -45.58 24.20
C GLY A 754 4.79 -44.18 24.42
N TYR A 755 3.79 -44.03 25.28
CA TYR A 755 3.05 -42.78 25.46
C TYR A 755 3.86 -41.72 26.21
N LYS A 756 3.69 -40.46 25.82
CA LYS A 756 4.19 -39.27 26.52
C LYS A 756 3.28 -38.83 27.67
N LYS A 757 1.97 -39.05 27.52
CA LYS A 757 0.97 -38.79 28.56
C LYS A 757 0.08 -40.01 28.77
N ILE A 758 -0.26 -40.29 30.02
CA ILE A 758 -1.31 -41.25 30.40
C ILE A 758 -2.33 -40.47 31.24
N ASN A 759 -3.62 -40.59 30.91
CA ASN A 759 -4.69 -39.95 31.69
C ASN A 759 -4.99 -40.70 32.99
N LYS A 760 -5.64 -40.02 33.95
CA LYS A 760 -6.05 -40.64 35.21
C LYS A 760 -6.93 -41.87 34.94
N ASN A 761 -6.63 -42.96 35.66
CA ASN A 761 -7.35 -44.22 35.63
C ASN A 761 -7.42 -44.90 34.25
N ALA A 762 -6.50 -44.55 33.35
CA ALA A 762 -6.40 -45.17 32.03
C ALA A 762 -6.13 -46.69 32.11
N LEU A 763 -5.29 -47.14 33.06
CA LEU A 763 -5.00 -48.57 33.31
C LEU A 763 -5.89 -49.22 34.39
N SER A 764 -6.75 -48.45 35.06
CA SER A 764 -7.61 -48.98 36.13
C SER A 764 -8.67 -49.95 35.61
N GLY A 765 -8.97 -50.98 36.40
CA GLY A 765 -10.03 -51.95 36.12
C GLY A 765 -9.59 -53.17 35.30
N LEU A 766 -8.38 -53.17 34.73
CA LEU A 766 -7.80 -54.36 34.09
C LEU A 766 -7.73 -55.53 35.09
N LYS A 767 -7.95 -56.77 34.64
CA LYS A 767 -8.02 -57.96 35.50
C LYS A 767 -6.65 -58.49 35.95
N ILE A 768 -5.58 -57.86 35.49
CA ILE A 768 -4.19 -58.31 35.61
C ILE A 768 -3.79 -58.58 37.06
N GLN A 769 -3.05 -59.68 37.26
CA GLN A 769 -2.49 -60.08 38.54
C GLN A 769 -1.03 -59.66 38.70
N LYS A 770 -0.31 -59.43 37.59
CA LYS A 770 1.09 -59.00 37.61
C LYS A 770 1.31 -57.87 36.62
N ILE A 771 2.14 -56.90 37.00
CA ILE A 771 2.60 -55.84 36.09
C ILE A 771 4.12 -55.65 36.21
N ASP A 772 4.82 -55.68 35.08
CA ASP A 772 6.16 -55.11 34.92
C ASP A 772 6.03 -53.85 34.06
N LEU A 773 6.14 -52.70 34.72
CA LEU A 773 5.77 -51.41 34.15
C LEU A 773 6.93 -50.79 33.39
N HIS A 774 6.71 -50.52 32.10
CA HIS A 774 7.71 -49.92 31.21
C HIS A 774 7.11 -48.79 30.37
N LEU A 775 7.27 -47.55 30.83
CA LEU A 775 6.75 -46.32 30.20
C LEU A 775 7.90 -45.36 29.81
N PRO A 776 8.78 -45.71 28.86
CA PRO A 776 10.07 -45.03 28.67
C PRO A 776 9.97 -43.60 28.13
N ASN A 777 8.81 -43.20 27.60
CA ASN A 777 8.57 -41.89 26.99
C ASN A 777 7.75 -40.93 27.88
N LEU A 778 7.36 -41.33 29.09
CA LEU A 778 6.37 -40.61 29.91
C LEU A 778 6.92 -39.27 30.44
N ASP A 779 6.36 -38.15 29.96
CA ASP A 779 6.76 -36.79 30.31
C ASP A 779 6.68 -36.55 31.84
N LYS A 780 7.74 -36.01 32.43
CA LYS A 780 7.88 -35.85 33.90
C LYS A 780 6.69 -35.13 34.55
N ASP A 781 6.17 -34.07 33.92
CA ASP A 781 5.03 -33.31 34.41
C ASP A 781 3.67 -34.04 34.28
N GLN A 782 3.60 -35.08 33.45
CA GLN A 782 2.40 -35.91 33.24
C GLN A 782 2.35 -37.12 34.17
N GLN A 783 3.49 -37.55 34.72
CA GLN A 783 3.59 -38.73 35.60
C GLN A 783 2.62 -38.66 36.80
N LYS A 784 2.34 -37.45 37.32
CA LYS A 784 1.39 -37.23 38.42
C LYS A 784 -0.05 -37.70 38.14
N ASN A 785 -0.39 -37.91 36.87
CA ASN A 785 -1.69 -38.43 36.44
C ASN A 785 -1.72 -39.98 36.41
N PHE A 786 -0.55 -40.64 36.53
CA PHE A 786 -0.42 -42.09 36.49
C PHE A 786 -0.67 -42.70 37.89
N ILE A 787 -1.73 -43.51 37.99
CA ILE A 787 -2.21 -44.12 39.24
C ILE A 787 -2.71 -45.53 38.89
N LEU A 788 -2.32 -46.56 39.65
CA LEU A 788 -2.86 -47.93 39.53
C LEU A 788 -4.07 -48.12 40.46
N GLU A 789 -5.05 -47.22 40.34
CA GLU A 789 -6.22 -47.15 41.21
C GLU A 789 -7.17 -48.34 40.94
N ARG A 790 -7.77 -48.90 42.01
CA ARG A 790 -8.86 -49.91 41.95
C ARG A 790 -8.51 -51.26 41.32
N MET A 791 -7.22 -51.62 41.31
CA MET A 791 -6.70 -52.86 40.75
C MET A 791 -6.89 -54.07 41.69
N LYS A 792 -8.15 -54.43 41.99
CA LYS A 792 -8.54 -55.41 43.04
C LYS A 792 -7.88 -56.80 42.94
N LYS A 793 -7.32 -57.19 41.78
CA LYS A 793 -6.66 -58.49 41.55
C LYS A 793 -5.13 -58.42 41.41
N LEU A 794 -4.53 -57.23 41.51
CA LEU A 794 -3.10 -57.02 41.26
C LEU A 794 -2.25 -57.49 42.46
N GLU A 795 -1.52 -58.59 42.26
CA GLU A 795 -0.72 -59.26 43.28
C GLU A 795 0.79 -58.94 43.18
N GLU A 796 1.33 -58.72 41.98
CA GLU A 796 2.75 -58.39 41.78
C GLU A 796 2.96 -57.09 40.98
N ILE A 797 3.81 -56.19 41.47
CA ILE A 797 4.22 -54.95 40.80
C ILE A 797 5.74 -54.89 40.66
N LYS A 798 6.24 -54.72 39.44
CA LYS A 798 7.65 -54.46 39.13
C LYS A 798 7.75 -53.14 38.39
N LEU A 799 8.70 -52.32 38.79
CA LEU A 799 8.90 -50.96 38.29
C LEU A 799 10.31 -50.78 37.73
N THR A 800 10.99 -51.89 37.42
CA THR A 800 12.44 -52.00 37.17
C THR A 800 12.95 -51.21 35.96
N HIS A 801 12.06 -50.81 35.05
CA HIS A 801 12.38 -50.00 33.87
C HIS A 801 12.38 -48.48 34.13
N HIS A 802 12.06 -48.06 35.36
CA HIS A 802 12.00 -46.64 35.78
C HIS A 802 13.19 -46.24 36.69
N LYS A 803 13.14 -45.03 37.25
CA LYS A 803 13.99 -44.54 38.36
C LYS A 803 13.10 -43.99 39.47
N PHE A 804 13.49 -44.19 40.72
CA PHE A 804 12.62 -43.86 41.87
C PHE A 804 12.32 -42.36 41.97
N ASP A 805 13.33 -41.51 41.77
CA ASP A 805 13.27 -40.03 41.80
C ASP A 805 12.73 -39.40 40.49
N GLU A 806 12.45 -40.22 39.49
CA GLU A 806 11.82 -39.83 38.22
C GLU A 806 10.42 -40.42 38.08
N PHE A 807 9.74 -40.74 39.19
CA PHE A 807 8.38 -41.29 39.19
C PHE A 807 7.63 -40.99 40.50
N PRO A 808 6.33 -40.59 40.48
CA PRO A 808 5.60 -40.18 41.69
C PRO A 808 5.06 -41.37 42.51
N MET A 809 5.96 -42.14 43.08
CA MET A 809 5.69 -43.39 43.83
C MET A 809 4.61 -43.25 44.91
N ARG A 810 4.51 -42.08 45.56
CA ARG A 810 3.48 -41.78 46.58
C ARG A 810 2.03 -41.79 46.04
N LEU A 811 1.81 -41.58 44.75
CA LEU A 811 0.47 -41.63 44.13
C LEU A 811 0.16 -43.00 43.50
N LEU A 812 1.17 -43.82 43.24
CA LEU A 812 1.06 -45.01 42.40
C LEU A 812 0.16 -46.11 42.98
N LEU A 813 0.25 -46.35 44.30
CA LEU A 813 -0.22 -47.58 44.96
C LEU A 813 -1.56 -47.42 45.71
N ASN A 814 -2.44 -46.54 45.23
CA ASN A 814 -3.71 -46.23 45.89
C ASN A 814 -4.78 -47.34 45.68
N ASP A 815 -5.49 -47.71 46.75
CA ASP A 815 -6.56 -48.73 46.77
C ASP A 815 -6.16 -50.16 46.28
N ILE A 816 -4.88 -50.55 46.38
CA ILE A 816 -4.40 -51.90 46.00
C ILE A 816 -4.31 -52.83 47.23
N THR A 817 -5.40 -53.55 47.52
CA THR A 817 -5.50 -54.40 48.72
C THR A 817 -4.98 -55.84 48.54
N SER A 818 -4.68 -56.27 47.31
CA SER A 818 -4.24 -57.63 46.95
C SER A 818 -2.73 -57.78 46.73
N LEU A 819 -1.96 -56.70 46.89
CA LEU A 819 -0.53 -56.64 46.56
C LEU A 819 0.32 -57.56 47.45
N LYS A 820 0.78 -58.69 46.91
CA LYS A 820 1.69 -59.64 47.57
C LYS A 820 3.16 -59.25 47.38
N SER A 821 3.55 -58.79 46.20
CA SER A 821 4.96 -58.50 45.86
C SER A 821 5.13 -57.15 45.20
N ILE A 822 6.11 -56.36 45.63
CA ILE A 822 6.52 -55.14 44.94
C ILE A 822 8.04 -54.98 44.85
N ILE A 823 8.53 -54.66 43.64
CA ILE A 823 9.93 -54.35 43.34
C ILE A 823 10.01 -52.92 42.83
N PHE A 824 10.54 -52.02 43.67
CA PHE A 824 10.79 -50.63 43.30
C PHE A 824 12.02 -50.49 42.38
N PRO A 825 12.12 -49.43 41.56
CA PRO A 825 13.33 -49.14 40.80
C PRO A 825 14.40 -48.51 41.70
N ASP A 826 15.66 -48.54 41.28
CA ASP A 826 16.71 -47.81 41.98
C ASP A 826 16.68 -46.29 41.67
N PHE A 827 17.40 -45.49 42.46
CA PHE A 827 17.58 -44.05 42.22
C PHE A 827 18.47 -43.79 40.99
N SER A 828 18.22 -42.67 40.29
CA SER A 828 18.97 -42.23 39.11
C SER A 828 20.47 -42.07 39.37
N SER A 829 20.85 -41.61 40.56
CA SER A 829 22.21 -41.24 40.92
C SER A 829 22.56 -41.55 42.36
N ASP A 830 23.83 -41.82 42.62
CA ASP A 830 24.42 -41.96 43.95
C ASP A 830 24.82 -40.61 44.58
N SER A 831 24.67 -39.49 43.86
CA SER A 831 25.07 -38.16 44.35
C SER A 831 23.98 -37.44 45.16
N THR A 832 22.70 -37.82 45.06
CA THR A 832 21.59 -37.10 45.71
C THR A 832 21.29 -37.62 47.13
N GLU A 833 20.36 -36.99 47.85
CA GLU A 833 19.90 -37.44 49.17
C GLU A 833 19.12 -38.76 49.17
N ASN A 834 18.72 -39.29 48.00
CA ASN A 834 18.09 -40.60 47.80
C ASN A 834 17.08 -40.97 48.90
N ILE A 835 16.07 -40.09 49.06
CA ILE A 835 15.04 -40.16 50.09
C ILE A 835 13.89 -41.01 49.58
N LEU A 836 13.65 -42.12 50.25
CA LEU A 836 12.54 -43.02 50.00
C LEU A 836 11.27 -42.47 50.67
N ASP A 837 10.32 -41.95 49.90
CA ASP A 837 9.09 -41.33 50.39
C ASP A 837 7.85 -41.80 49.59
N PHE A 838 7.07 -42.69 50.20
CA PHE A 838 5.79 -43.21 49.73
C PHE A 838 4.94 -43.70 50.92
N SER A 839 3.72 -44.16 50.69
CA SER A 839 2.95 -44.91 51.70
C SER A 839 2.59 -46.28 51.12
N LEU A 840 2.81 -47.34 51.88
CA LEU A 840 2.40 -48.71 51.52
C LEU A 840 1.59 -49.28 52.68
N ASN A 841 0.29 -49.41 52.45
CA ASN A 841 -0.69 -49.88 53.43
C ASN A 841 -1.19 -51.25 52.96
N GLY A 842 -0.60 -52.36 53.42
CA GLY A 842 -1.06 -53.67 53.01
C GLY A 842 -0.16 -54.84 53.42
N LYS A 843 -0.74 -56.04 53.40
CA LYS A 843 -0.08 -57.31 53.73
C LYS A 843 0.81 -57.84 52.61
N SER A 844 1.66 -56.98 52.04
CA SER A 844 2.63 -57.43 51.05
C SER A 844 3.57 -58.46 51.68
N GLU A 845 3.66 -59.62 51.03
CA GLU A 845 4.49 -60.74 51.42
C GLU A 845 5.96 -60.49 51.12
N LYS A 846 6.27 -59.68 50.09
CA LYS A 846 7.61 -59.39 49.60
C LYS A 846 7.72 -57.92 49.16
N VAL A 847 8.65 -57.18 49.74
CA VAL A 847 8.98 -55.80 49.31
C VAL A 847 10.49 -55.71 49.03
N ASN A 848 10.85 -55.23 47.84
CA ASN A 848 12.23 -54.90 47.49
C ASN A 848 12.35 -53.38 47.28
N LEU A 849 13.17 -52.74 48.11
CA LEU A 849 13.37 -51.29 48.14
C LEU A 849 14.55 -50.85 47.24
N PRO A 850 14.64 -49.57 46.84
CA PRO A 850 15.74 -49.06 46.02
C PRO A 850 17.11 -49.22 46.73
N SER A 851 18.06 -49.91 46.10
CA SER A 851 19.38 -50.22 46.67
C SER A 851 20.17 -49.00 47.13
N LYS A 852 20.04 -47.86 46.45
CA LYS A 852 20.75 -46.60 46.77
C LYS A 852 20.05 -45.72 47.80
N THR A 853 19.03 -46.24 48.50
CA THR A 853 18.30 -45.50 49.54
C THR A 853 19.25 -45.02 50.64
N LYS A 854 19.26 -43.70 50.92
CA LYS A 854 20.05 -43.10 52.02
C LYS A 854 19.20 -42.68 53.21
N GLN A 855 17.94 -42.31 52.96
CA GLN A 855 16.98 -41.97 54.02
C GLN A 855 15.64 -42.65 53.75
N ILE A 856 15.03 -43.25 54.77
CA ILE A 856 13.65 -43.78 54.67
C ILE A 856 12.70 -42.83 55.40
N LYS A 857 11.78 -42.22 54.65
CA LYS A 857 10.60 -41.49 55.13
C LYS A 857 9.28 -42.21 54.81
N ALA A 858 9.34 -43.20 53.91
CA ALA A 858 8.20 -43.95 53.44
C ALA A 858 7.49 -44.66 54.60
N LYS A 859 6.17 -44.54 54.65
CA LYS A 859 5.33 -45.14 55.69
C LYS A 859 4.94 -46.55 55.25
N ILE A 860 5.74 -47.55 55.66
CA ILE A 860 5.50 -48.97 55.36
C ILE A 860 4.72 -49.58 56.53
N ILE A 861 3.58 -50.23 56.24
CA ILE A 861 2.64 -50.75 57.25
C ILE A 861 2.18 -52.18 56.93
N GLU A 862 2.15 -53.05 57.94
CA GLU A 862 1.61 -54.44 57.89
C GLU A 862 2.25 -55.39 56.84
N THR A 863 3.42 -55.06 56.31
CA THR A 863 4.20 -55.90 55.40
C THR A 863 4.82 -57.11 56.12
N ASN A 864 4.80 -58.30 55.50
CA ASN A 864 5.30 -59.55 56.11
C ASN A 864 6.81 -59.79 55.88
N ASN A 865 7.40 -59.26 54.81
CA ASN A 865 8.85 -59.33 54.56
C ASN A 865 9.34 -58.16 53.69
N ILE A 866 10.55 -57.68 53.98
CA ILE A 866 11.28 -56.70 53.15
C ILE A 866 12.62 -57.34 52.81
N GLU A 867 12.72 -57.89 51.61
CA GLU A 867 13.72 -58.93 51.27
C GLU A 867 15.15 -58.39 51.28
N ASN A 868 15.35 -57.13 50.89
CA ASN A 868 16.67 -56.56 50.64
C ASN A 868 17.15 -55.51 51.68
N LEU A 869 16.60 -55.49 52.90
CA LEU A 869 17.04 -54.52 53.95
C LEU A 869 18.56 -54.54 54.19
N LYS A 870 19.19 -55.72 54.17
CA LYS A 870 20.65 -55.87 54.33
C LYS A 870 21.49 -55.42 53.12
N GLU A 871 20.84 -55.05 52.02
CA GLU A 871 21.50 -54.61 50.78
C GLU A 871 21.51 -53.07 50.65
N LEU A 872 20.80 -52.36 51.54
CA LEU A 872 20.71 -50.90 51.61
C LEU A 872 21.99 -50.27 52.21
N THR A 873 23.13 -50.59 51.60
CA THR A 873 24.50 -50.21 52.02
C THR A 873 24.79 -48.71 52.02
N GLN A 874 23.84 -47.86 51.61
CA GLN A 874 23.91 -46.40 51.72
C GLN A 874 22.98 -45.79 52.79
N LEU A 875 22.16 -46.60 53.47
CA LEU A 875 21.11 -46.16 54.37
C LEU A 875 21.66 -45.56 55.68
N LYS A 876 21.49 -44.25 55.85
CA LYS A 876 21.98 -43.45 57.00
C LYS A 876 20.89 -43.06 57.99
N THR A 877 19.65 -42.86 57.55
CA THR A 877 18.59 -42.30 58.42
C THR A 877 17.26 -43.02 58.27
N LEU A 878 16.69 -43.44 59.39
CA LEU A 878 15.30 -43.91 59.49
C LEU A 878 14.44 -42.81 60.11
N HIS A 879 13.39 -42.36 59.41
CA HIS A 879 12.49 -41.30 59.91
C HIS A 879 11.26 -41.87 60.63
N HIS A 880 10.41 -40.97 61.14
CA HIS A 880 9.21 -41.33 61.90
C HIS A 880 8.26 -42.25 61.11
N ASN A 881 7.66 -43.23 61.80
CA ASN A 881 6.68 -44.15 61.21
C ASN A 881 7.16 -44.93 59.97
N SER A 882 8.47 -45.10 59.77
CA SER A 882 9.02 -45.76 58.57
C SER A 882 8.57 -47.22 58.46
N PHE A 883 8.49 -47.92 59.59
CA PHE A 883 8.23 -49.36 59.65
C PHE A 883 7.21 -49.67 60.76
N SER A 884 5.93 -49.40 60.50
CA SER A 884 4.88 -49.47 61.51
C SER A 884 4.04 -50.75 61.49
N ASN A 885 3.58 -51.19 62.67
CA ASN A 885 2.62 -52.31 62.85
C ASN A 885 3.13 -53.66 62.30
N PHE A 886 4.44 -53.89 62.34
CA PHE A 886 5.07 -55.17 61.99
C PHE A 886 4.92 -56.20 63.11
N LYS A 887 4.75 -57.48 62.76
CA LYS A 887 4.56 -58.59 63.71
C LYS A 887 5.22 -59.87 63.19
N ASN A 888 5.80 -60.67 64.08
CA ASN A 888 6.42 -61.97 63.76
C ASN A 888 7.47 -61.92 62.63
N ILE A 889 8.31 -60.87 62.60
CA ILE A 889 9.25 -60.57 61.50
C ILE A 889 10.66 -60.30 62.05
N THR A 890 11.68 -60.46 61.20
CA THR A 890 13.02 -59.88 61.42
C THR A 890 13.27 -58.71 60.46
N LEU A 891 13.56 -57.53 61.00
CA LEU A 891 14.03 -56.35 60.25
C LEU A 891 15.54 -56.22 60.46
N ASP A 892 16.33 -56.64 59.48
CA ASP A 892 17.79 -56.71 59.60
C ASP A 892 18.50 -55.61 58.80
N PHE A 893 19.17 -54.72 59.53
CA PHE A 893 19.94 -53.59 59.01
C PHE A 893 21.45 -53.76 59.22
N SER A 894 21.96 -54.98 59.49
CA SER A 894 23.35 -55.23 59.92
C SER A 894 24.44 -54.57 59.07
N ASN A 895 24.18 -54.42 57.77
CA ASN A 895 25.12 -53.91 56.76
C ASN A 895 24.87 -52.44 56.39
N CYS A 896 23.84 -51.80 56.97
CA CYS A 896 23.46 -50.43 56.66
C CYS A 896 24.33 -49.44 57.46
N PRO A 897 24.83 -48.34 56.87
CA PRO A 897 25.61 -47.32 57.58
C PRO A 897 24.72 -46.35 58.39
N ILE A 898 23.77 -46.87 59.18
CA ILE A 898 22.77 -46.06 59.90
C ILE A 898 23.47 -45.19 60.94
N LYS A 899 23.16 -43.89 60.90
CA LYS A 899 23.62 -42.86 61.85
C LYS A 899 22.52 -42.35 62.76
N GLU A 900 21.29 -42.28 62.26
CA GLU A 900 20.16 -41.75 63.04
C GLU A 900 18.87 -42.57 62.86
N ILE A 901 18.19 -42.85 63.98
CA ILE A 901 16.84 -43.43 64.03
C ILE A 901 15.92 -42.44 64.74
N LYS A 902 14.87 -41.98 64.06
CA LYS A 902 13.94 -40.97 64.58
C LYS A 902 12.84 -41.58 65.46
N HIS A 903 12.17 -40.73 66.24
CA HIS A 903 11.00 -41.06 67.07
C HIS A 903 9.94 -41.79 66.24
N ARG A 904 9.31 -42.83 66.82
CA ARG A 904 8.29 -43.68 66.17
C ARG A 904 8.74 -44.50 64.95
N THR A 905 10.03 -44.64 64.65
CA THR A 905 10.48 -45.44 63.48
C THR A 905 9.82 -46.82 63.40
N PHE A 906 9.67 -47.52 64.54
CA PHE A 906 9.06 -48.85 64.65
C PHE A 906 7.75 -48.85 65.47
N GLN A 907 6.95 -47.78 65.37
CA GLN A 907 5.66 -47.66 66.10
C GLN A 907 4.71 -48.83 65.78
N TRP A 908 4.00 -49.33 66.80
CA TRP A 908 3.09 -50.49 66.73
C TRP A 908 3.72 -51.84 66.39
N SER A 909 5.04 -51.91 66.17
CA SER A 909 5.76 -53.12 65.76
C SER A 909 6.17 -53.99 66.97
N THR A 910 5.21 -54.40 67.80
CA THR A 910 5.47 -54.82 69.20
C THR A 910 5.31 -56.31 69.52
N LYS A 911 4.99 -57.18 68.55
CA LYS A 911 4.72 -58.61 68.81
C LYS A 911 5.61 -59.52 67.95
N GLY A 912 6.54 -60.22 68.57
CA GLY A 912 7.44 -61.16 67.89
C GLY A 912 8.39 -60.50 66.89
N VAL A 913 8.77 -59.24 67.08
CA VAL A 913 9.60 -58.48 66.14
C VAL A 913 11.06 -58.52 66.58
N THR A 914 11.94 -59.02 65.71
CA THR A 914 13.40 -58.88 65.89
C THR A 914 13.91 -57.75 65.02
N ILE A 915 14.62 -56.78 65.60
CA ILE A 915 15.32 -55.73 64.85
C ILE A 915 16.82 -55.86 65.08
N ILE A 916 17.58 -55.92 64.00
CA ILE A 916 19.03 -56.09 64.04
C ILE A 916 19.66 -54.79 63.53
N LEU A 917 20.34 -54.09 64.44
CA LEU A 917 20.90 -52.76 64.21
C LEU A 917 22.42 -52.83 63.95
N PRO A 918 22.94 -52.04 63.00
CA PRO A 918 24.37 -51.93 62.73
C PRO A 918 25.14 -51.23 63.87
N SER A 919 26.46 -51.38 63.86
CA SER A 919 27.36 -50.61 64.73
C SER A 919 27.50 -49.16 64.25
N GLY A 920 27.75 -48.22 65.17
CA GLY A 920 28.12 -46.84 64.82
C GLY A 920 26.93 -45.89 64.56
N ILE A 921 25.73 -46.26 65.00
CA ILE A 921 24.57 -45.37 65.12
C ILE A 921 24.85 -44.31 66.18
N GLU A 922 24.89 -43.05 65.77
CA GLU A 922 25.22 -41.91 66.63
C GLU A 922 24.02 -41.46 67.48
N LYS A 923 22.81 -41.52 66.91
CA LYS A 923 21.60 -40.99 67.55
C LYS A 923 20.39 -41.90 67.39
N VAL A 924 19.67 -42.11 68.50
CA VAL A 924 18.35 -42.76 68.53
C VAL A 924 17.42 -41.92 69.40
N ASP A 925 16.30 -41.52 68.82
CA ASP A 925 15.26 -40.71 69.47
C ASP A 925 14.39 -41.52 70.46
N PRO A 926 13.56 -40.86 71.30
CA PRO A 926 12.67 -41.55 72.24
C PRO A 926 11.65 -42.48 71.58
N PHE A 927 11.14 -43.44 72.36
CA PHE A 927 9.94 -44.26 72.09
C PHE A 927 9.87 -44.83 70.67
N VAL A 928 10.89 -45.61 70.30
CA VAL A 928 11.02 -46.24 68.99
C VAL A 928 9.98 -47.35 68.75
N PHE A 929 9.60 -48.08 69.80
CA PHE A 929 8.55 -49.12 69.81
C PHE A 929 7.47 -48.78 70.85
N TYR A 930 6.20 -48.93 70.50
CA TYR A 930 5.07 -48.99 71.45
C TYR A 930 3.74 -49.33 70.76
N PHE A 931 2.78 -49.85 71.54
CA PHE A 931 1.38 -50.01 71.14
C PHE A 931 0.44 -49.14 71.98
N THR A 932 0.40 -49.39 73.29
CA THR A 932 -0.45 -48.68 74.27
C THR A 932 0.36 -48.12 75.42
N GLU A 933 -0.07 -46.97 75.94
CA GLU A 933 0.44 -46.32 77.14
C GLU A 933 -0.60 -46.47 78.27
N LYS A 934 -0.15 -46.73 79.49
CA LYS A 934 -1.00 -47.13 80.62
C LYS A 934 -1.59 -45.95 81.42
N ASN A 935 -0.93 -44.79 81.39
CA ASN A 935 -1.19 -43.64 82.25
C ASN A 935 -1.90 -42.48 81.52
N ASP A 936 -2.46 -42.75 80.33
CA ASP A 936 -3.09 -41.81 79.38
C ASP A 936 -2.19 -40.65 78.92
N LYS A 937 -0.87 -40.86 78.88
CA LYS A 937 0.16 -39.90 78.49
C LYS A 937 0.44 -39.89 76.98
N TYR A 938 -0.58 -40.16 76.16
CA TYR A 938 -0.46 -40.21 74.70
C TYR A 938 -0.07 -38.86 74.06
N ASN A 939 -0.21 -37.75 74.78
CA ASN A 939 0.30 -36.43 74.39
C ASN A 939 1.83 -36.32 74.51
N ILE A 940 2.42 -36.86 75.58
CA ILE A 940 3.87 -36.86 75.81
C ILE A 940 4.56 -37.79 74.82
N LEU A 941 4.08 -39.03 74.71
CA LEU A 941 4.48 -39.99 73.69
C LEU A 941 4.07 -39.54 72.26
N GLY A 942 3.13 -38.59 72.20
CA GLY A 942 2.78 -37.74 71.06
C GLY A 942 3.98 -36.96 70.52
N ASN A 943 4.64 -36.18 71.38
CA ASN A 943 5.75 -35.29 71.06
C ASN A 943 6.75 -35.21 72.23
N PRO A 944 7.63 -36.21 72.41
CA PRO A 944 8.48 -36.34 73.59
C PRO A 944 9.58 -35.28 73.67
N PHE A 945 9.84 -34.56 72.57
CA PHE A 945 10.84 -33.49 72.51
C PHE A 945 10.41 -32.19 73.20
N SER A 946 9.15 -32.09 73.63
CA SER A 946 8.61 -30.91 74.35
C SER A 946 8.39 -31.16 75.85
N TYR A 947 8.94 -32.25 76.39
CA TYR A 947 8.80 -32.65 77.79
C TYR A 947 10.16 -32.96 78.42
N SER A 948 10.25 -32.80 79.74
CA SER A 948 11.46 -33.07 80.51
C SER A 948 11.64 -34.55 80.84
N ASP A 949 12.88 -34.97 81.16
CA ASP A 949 13.23 -36.36 81.54
C ASP A 949 12.24 -36.97 82.56
N SER A 950 11.87 -36.23 83.61
CA SER A 950 10.93 -36.68 84.65
C SER A 950 9.45 -36.70 84.24
N GLU A 951 9.12 -36.15 83.08
CA GLU A 951 7.82 -36.32 82.41
C GLU A 951 7.85 -37.52 81.46
N LEU A 952 8.99 -37.80 80.82
CA LEU A 952 9.20 -38.99 80.00
C LEU A 952 9.27 -40.28 80.84
N GLU A 953 9.70 -40.18 82.10
CA GLU A 953 9.65 -41.28 83.09
C GLU A 953 8.23 -41.70 83.50
N GLN A 954 7.22 -40.88 83.22
CA GLN A 954 5.82 -41.20 83.53
C GLN A 954 5.17 -42.12 82.47
N ILE A 955 5.89 -42.45 81.40
CA ILE A 955 5.40 -43.26 80.27
C ILE A 955 5.60 -44.74 80.56
N ILE A 956 4.50 -45.48 80.73
CA ILE A 956 4.51 -46.93 80.92
C ILE A 956 3.89 -47.58 79.68
N LEU A 957 4.77 -48.06 78.80
CA LEU A 957 4.39 -48.82 77.61
C LEU A 957 3.82 -50.19 78.01
N THR A 958 2.91 -50.71 77.19
CA THR A 958 2.30 -52.03 77.37
C THR A 958 2.12 -52.73 76.01
N ASN A 959 1.83 -54.03 76.06
CA ASN A 959 1.61 -54.88 74.88
C ASN A 959 2.82 -54.94 73.93
N ILE A 960 4.03 -55.02 74.52
CA ILE A 960 5.22 -55.52 73.81
C ILE A 960 5.44 -56.97 74.24
N GLU A 961 5.53 -57.86 73.27
CA GLU A 961 5.63 -59.31 73.47
C GLU A 961 6.76 -59.88 72.59
N ASN A 962 7.62 -60.70 73.20
CA ASN A 962 8.64 -61.52 72.54
C ASN A 962 9.45 -60.79 71.45
N SER A 963 9.71 -59.50 71.65
CA SER A 963 10.42 -58.65 70.69
C SER A 963 11.89 -58.49 71.11
N ILE A 964 12.79 -58.36 70.15
CA ILE A 964 14.24 -58.38 70.38
C ILE A 964 14.91 -57.26 69.58
N ILE A 965 15.75 -56.47 70.23
CA ILE A 965 16.66 -55.52 69.57
C ILE A 965 18.08 -56.03 69.71
N LYS A 966 18.72 -56.40 68.60
CA LYS A 966 20.12 -56.83 68.57
C LYS A 966 20.96 -55.68 68.05
N VAL A 967 22.09 -55.37 68.69
CA VAL A 967 23.04 -54.35 68.21
C VAL A 967 24.37 -55.02 67.89
N LYS A 968 24.86 -54.84 66.65
CA LYS A 968 26.12 -55.43 66.18
C LYS A 968 27.32 -54.68 66.77
N ASN A 969 28.38 -55.41 67.13
CA ASN A 969 29.71 -54.90 67.54
C ASN A 969 29.68 -53.75 68.59
N THR A 970 28.65 -53.68 69.44
CA THR A 970 28.38 -52.56 70.35
C THR A 970 28.01 -53.12 71.72
N ILE A 971 28.85 -52.89 72.74
CA ILE A 971 28.77 -53.55 74.05
C ILE A 971 27.80 -52.89 75.06
N SER A 972 27.35 -51.66 74.81
CA SER A 972 26.44 -50.90 75.68
C SER A 972 25.75 -49.78 74.88
N LYS A 973 24.73 -49.13 75.44
CA LYS A 973 24.02 -48.01 74.78
C LYS A 973 24.99 -46.83 74.53
N PRO A 974 25.19 -46.35 73.29
CA PRO A 974 25.96 -45.15 73.01
C PRO A 974 25.35 -43.88 73.63
N ASP A 975 26.19 -42.90 73.98
CA ASP A 975 25.75 -41.69 74.71
C ASP A 975 24.71 -40.86 73.95
N GLY A 976 24.85 -40.72 72.63
CA GLY A 976 23.94 -39.95 71.77
C GLY A 976 22.54 -40.57 71.57
N TRP A 977 22.28 -41.76 72.11
CA TRP A 977 20.96 -42.36 72.14
C TRP A 977 20.17 -41.85 73.35
N SER A 978 18.91 -41.45 73.13
CA SER A 978 18.00 -41.01 74.21
C SER A 978 17.91 -42.05 75.33
N LYS A 979 17.85 -41.58 76.58
CA LYS A 979 17.52 -42.42 77.76
C LYS A 979 16.23 -43.21 77.56
N TYR A 980 15.25 -42.61 76.87
CA TYR A 980 13.90 -43.16 76.69
C TYR A 980 13.68 -43.78 75.30
N TRP A 981 14.76 -44.18 74.61
CA TRP A 981 14.70 -44.75 73.25
C TRP A 981 13.73 -45.93 73.11
N VAL A 982 13.55 -46.72 74.18
CA VAL A 982 12.50 -47.77 74.29
C VAL A 982 11.66 -47.65 75.56
N GLY A 983 11.47 -46.42 76.07
CA GLY A 983 10.70 -46.20 77.31
C GLY A 983 11.28 -46.96 78.50
N GLN A 984 10.40 -47.55 79.34
CA GLN A 984 10.81 -48.20 80.60
C GLN A 984 11.65 -49.49 80.42
N TYR A 985 11.75 -50.01 79.19
CA TYR A 985 12.48 -51.24 78.88
C TYR A 985 14.01 -51.07 78.87
N TRP A 986 14.54 -49.85 78.93
CA TRP A 986 15.97 -49.61 79.08
C TRP A 986 16.25 -48.58 80.19
N LYS A 987 17.24 -48.89 81.04
CA LYS A 987 17.86 -48.01 82.03
C LYS A 987 19.22 -48.58 82.42
N ASP A 988 20.09 -47.81 83.05
CA ASP A 988 21.46 -48.26 83.39
C ASP A 988 21.50 -49.50 84.30
N SER A 989 20.53 -49.65 85.20
CA SER A 989 20.36 -50.84 86.05
C SER A 989 19.68 -52.04 85.36
N GLN A 990 19.28 -51.89 84.10
CA GLN A 990 18.60 -52.91 83.30
C GLN A 990 18.89 -52.72 81.78
N PRO A 991 20.16 -52.89 81.35
CA PRO A 991 20.56 -52.57 79.97
C PRO A 991 20.05 -53.57 78.92
N ASN A 992 19.59 -54.75 79.33
CA ASN A 992 19.29 -55.89 78.46
C ASN A 992 17.77 -56.11 78.20
N GLY A 993 16.90 -55.20 78.65
CA GLY A 993 15.45 -55.31 78.43
C GLY A 993 14.68 -56.09 79.50
N ILE A 994 13.50 -56.59 79.14
CA ILE A 994 12.65 -57.52 79.91
C ILE A 994 12.45 -58.78 79.05
N ASP A 995 12.81 -59.95 79.57
CA ASP A 995 12.58 -61.22 78.87
C ASP A 995 11.09 -61.50 78.66
N ASN A 996 10.73 -62.06 77.50
CA ASN A 996 9.37 -62.27 76.99
C ASN A 996 8.57 -60.99 76.64
N GLU A 997 9.04 -59.79 76.99
CA GLU A 997 8.47 -58.51 76.50
C GLU A 997 9.35 -57.89 75.40
N LEU A 998 10.41 -57.18 75.79
CA LEU A 998 11.39 -56.55 74.89
C LEU A 998 12.81 -56.83 75.39
N LYS A 999 13.51 -57.74 74.72
CA LYS A 999 14.90 -58.10 75.02
C LYS A 999 15.88 -57.24 74.22
N ILE A 1000 17.03 -56.89 74.80
CA ILE A 1000 18.09 -56.11 74.14
C ILE A 1000 19.40 -56.92 74.20
N GLU A 1001 19.97 -57.20 73.02
CA GLU A 1001 21.17 -58.03 72.86
C GLU A 1001 22.34 -57.19 72.32
N TRP A 1002 23.22 -56.77 73.23
CA TRP A 1002 24.47 -56.08 72.93
C TRP A 1002 25.55 -57.05 72.41
N ASN A 1003 26.46 -56.52 71.60
CA ASN A 1003 27.56 -57.23 70.94
C ASN A 1003 27.13 -58.53 70.26
N SER A 1004 26.04 -58.47 69.51
CA SER A 1004 25.60 -59.57 68.66
C SER A 1004 26.53 -59.75 67.45
N ASN A 1005 26.90 -61.00 67.16
CA ASN A 1005 27.56 -61.40 65.91
C ASN A 1005 26.52 -61.52 64.78
#